data_AF-A0A3Q3Q292-F1
#
_entry.id   AF-A0A3Q3Q292-F1
#
_cell.length_a   1.000
_cell.length_b   1.000
_cell.length_c   1.000
_cell.angle_alpha   90.00
_cell.angle_beta   90.00
_cell.angle_gamma   90.00
#
_symmetry.space_group_name_H-M   'P 1'
#
loop_
_entity.id
_entity.type
_entity.pdbx_description
1 polymer ?
#
loop_
_entity_poly.entity_id
_entity_poly.type
_entity_poly.pdbx_seq_one_letter_code
_entity_poly.pdbx_strand_id
1 'polypeptide(L)'
;VASPGGCSECPLSIPMKRDEQEAVQKRTFTKWINSHLAKRVPPLVVMDLFEDIKDGVMLLALLEVLSGQKLPCEQGKKLKRIHWVANIGTALNFLEGRKIKLVNINSTDIVDGRPSIVLGLVWTIILYFQIEELTSSLPALQALTSSTSSLDSSTSSTEATSPPVKRKPLPPLQGGARKALLRWVQQTATKCLGIEVKDFGPSWRTGLAFFAVINALRPNLVDMERVCRRPNRENLQEAFILAETQLGIPQLLDPEDVDVDKPDEKSVMTYVAQFLKHHPARKQKTLVFLDMFSELIFIYLFMYFQLFKSLRVQLEMRRKQVEEVLHPTQKDGMLTVDQALVKQAWERVFNRFLDWHLQLDKSLPAPLDMVGAWLHEAEGALRQEVIIHQAHDMTANAVHRALEQHKEVLKCLERHQQVLQGIHKDRSVDGVPVPPDQLQDMAERMNFVSTSSSIHLAKMEFLENKHHMQAFLILAESKLKSWIIKYGRQESVELMLHNYVSFVEKQHFFENYEVLFQSLKQSAEAYVDADSSVDEGEMGVRRFMREVVTQWRSLSMEVRSVRSMLEEVLSNWERYSSTVASLQAWLEDAEEALSQPENTKQGFFWNLSHWMDQHAAMNDAGNFLIETCDETVSLDLKQQLLLLNGRWRDLFLKVKQYAHADELEKWRKDHLKAISALKELLDSAEAKLNAPVQVSFHSVKAFLHNVEVRKAKC
;
A
#
# COMPACT_ATOMS: atom_id res chain seq x y z
N VAL A 1 17.20 116.80 20.70
CA VAL A 1 18.06 115.59 20.80
C VAL A 1 17.38 114.50 20.00
N ALA A 2 18.04 114.00 18.97
CA ALA A 2 17.43 113.26 17.87
C ALA A 2 16.98 111.85 18.28
N SER A 3 15.76 111.49 17.86
CA SER A 3 15.18 110.15 17.92
C SER A 3 15.10 109.59 16.50
N PRO A 4 15.45 108.32 16.25
CA PRO A 4 15.51 107.79 14.90
C PRO A 4 14.24 107.03 14.53
N GLY A 5 13.80 107.22 13.29
CA GLY A 5 12.88 106.35 12.59
C GLY A 5 13.36 106.11 11.16
N GLY A 6 13.37 104.82 10.76
CA GLY A 6 13.10 104.35 9.40
C GLY A 6 14.29 104.15 8.44
N CYS A 7 14.56 102.89 8.05
CA CYS A 7 14.58 102.44 6.64
C CYS A 7 14.74 100.90 6.47
N SER A 8 13.71 100.29 5.87
CA SER A 8 13.66 99.18 4.89
C SER A 8 14.47 97.88 5.06
N GLU A 9 13.73 96.78 5.33
CA GLU A 9 14.15 95.38 5.28
C GLU A 9 14.28 94.84 3.83
N CYS A 10 15.33 94.04 3.59
CA CYS A 10 15.52 93.20 2.40
C CYS A 10 15.15 91.72 2.70
N PRO A 11 14.60 90.95 1.74
CA PRO A 11 14.23 89.55 1.95
C PRO A 11 15.37 88.57 1.61
N LEU A 12 15.84 87.79 2.60
CA LEU A 12 16.89 86.76 2.46
C LEU A 12 16.45 85.33 2.86
N SER A 13 15.14 85.05 2.97
CA SER A 13 14.62 83.85 3.65
C SER A 13 14.07 82.72 2.75
N ILE A 14 14.51 82.62 1.48
CA ILE A 14 13.95 81.66 0.50
C ILE A 14 14.80 80.39 0.23
N PRO A 15 16.16 80.35 0.32
CA PRO A 15 16.91 79.12 -0.01
C PRO A 15 16.76 78.00 1.02
N MET A 16 16.77 78.33 2.31
CA MET A 16 16.88 77.36 3.42
C MET A 16 15.70 76.38 3.51
N LYS A 17 14.48 76.80 3.14
CA LYS A 17 13.26 75.98 3.24
C LYS A 17 13.16 74.88 2.18
N ARG A 18 13.83 75.05 1.02
CA ARG A 18 13.78 74.07 -0.07
C ARG A 18 14.67 72.86 0.25
N ASP A 19 15.81 73.12 0.86
CA ASP A 19 16.80 72.10 1.22
C ASP A 19 16.28 71.18 2.35
N GLU A 20 15.52 71.73 3.31
CA GLU A 20 14.89 70.95 4.39
C GLU A 20 13.82 69.98 3.86
N GLN A 21 12.95 70.43 2.94
CA GLN A 21 11.93 69.55 2.34
C GLN A 21 12.56 68.44 1.49
N GLU A 22 13.65 68.76 0.79
CA GLU A 22 14.43 67.79 0.02
C GLU A 22 15.02 66.71 0.93
N ALA A 23 15.55 67.10 2.10
CA ALA A 23 16.09 66.17 3.09
C ALA A 23 15.02 65.23 3.67
N VAL A 24 13.82 65.75 3.97
CA VAL A 24 12.68 64.94 4.44
C VAL A 24 12.23 63.93 3.38
N GLN A 25 12.10 64.36 2.12
CA GLN A 25 11.77 63.47 1.01
C GLN A 25 12.84 62.39 0.83
N LYS A 26 14.13 62.75 0.89
CA LYS A 26 15.24 61.80 0.80
C LYS A 26 15.10 60.71 1.87
N ARG A 27 14.90 61.08 3.14
CA ARG A 27 14.72 60.11 4.24
C ARG A 27 13.52 59.20 4.01
N THR A 28 12.36 59.78 3.72
CA THR A 28 11.10 59.05 3.55
C THR A 28 11.17 58.07 2.38
N PHE A 29 11.67 58.53 1.24
CA PHE A 29 11.81 57.69 0.04
C PHE A 29 12.87 56.60 0.22
N THR A 30 13.97 56.88 0.93
CA THR A 30 14.97 55.85 1.27
C THR A 30 14.35 54.74 2.12
N LYS A 31 13.63 55.10 3.20
CA LYS A 31 12.90 54.15 4.05
C LYS A 31 11.88 53.35 3.24
N TRP A 32 11.18 54.01 2.31
CA TRP A 32 10.21 53.37 1.42
C TRP A 32 10.85 52.33 0.49
N ILE A 33 11.93 52.70 -0.20
CA ILE A 33 12.68 51.79 -1.07
C ILE A 33 13.17 50.58 -0.27
N ASN A 34 13.76 50.81 0.90
CA ASN A 34 14.26 49.75 1.77
C ASN A 34 13.15 48.80 2.24
N SER A 35 11.93 49.29 2.49
CA SER A 35 10.79 48.45 2.86
C SER A 35 10.38 47.44 1.76
N HIS A 36 10.72 47.73 0.50
CA HIS A 36 10.49 46.82 -0.63
C HIS A 36 11.73 45.97 -0.92
N LEU A 37 12.92 46.56 -0.94
CA LEU A 37 14.16 45.82 -1.20
C LEU A 37 14.49 44.78 -0.12
N ALA A 38 14.00 44.96 1.11
CA ALA A 38 14.07 43.95 2.16
C ALA A 38 13.33 42.64 1.80
N LYS A 39 12.37 42.67 0.87
CA LYS A 39 11.61 41.49 0.40
C LYS A 39 12.33 40.73 -0.71
N ARG A 40 13.42 41.28 -1.26
CA ARG A 40 14.24 40.64 -2.29
C ARG A 40 15.13 39.56 -1.67
N VAL A 41 15.49 38.56 -2.47
CA VAL A 41 16.49 37.55 -2.10
C VAL A 41 17.67 37.62 -3.07
N PRO A 42 18.90 37.97 -2.64
CA PRO A 42 19.24 38.52 -1.32
C PRO A 42 18.70 39.95 -1.12
N PRO A 43 18.46 40.37 0.13
CA PRO A 43 17.96 41.71 0.44
C PRO A 43 19.01 42.77 0.09
N LEU A 44 18.54 43.93 -0.34
CA LEU A 44 19.37 45.09 -0.63
C LEU A 44 18.95 46.26 0.24
N VAL A 45 19.88 47.16 0.54
CA VAL A 45 19.62 48.34 1.36
C VAL A 45 20.30 49.55 0.72
N VAL A 46 19.53 50.63 0.59
CA VAL A 46 19.99 51.97 0.20
C VAL A 46 20.37 52.73 1.47
N MET A 47 21.62 53.19 1.55
CA MET A 47 22.16 54.02 2.62
C MET A 47 22.06 55.50 2.26
N ASP A 48 22.52 55.87 1.06
CA ASP A 48 22.36 57.21 0.51
C ASP A 48 21.68 57.15 -0.85
N LEU A 49 20.42 57.59 -0.91
CA LEU A 49 19.60 57.58 -2.12
C LEU A 49 20.27 58.25 -3.33
N PHE A 50 21.03 59.33 -3.14
CA PHE A 50 21.60 60.06 -4.27
C PHE A 50 22.88 59.43 -4.81
N GLU A 51 23.56 58.63 -4.00
CA GLU A 51 24.77 57.89 -4.40
C GLU A 51 24.44 56.49 -4.88
N ASP A 52 23.66 55.73 -4.10
CA ASP A 52 23.41 54.31 -4.33
C ASP A 52 22.50 54.02 -5.53
N ILE A 53 21.77 55.03 -6.03
CA ILE A 53 20.91 54.89 -7.22
C ILE A 53 21.67 55.10 -8.53
N LYS A 54 22.88 55.68 -8.49
CA LYS A 54 23.61 56.16 -9.68
C LYS A 54 23.93 55.06 -10.69
N ASP A 55 24.20 53.85 -10.22
CA ASP A 55 24.54 52.71 -11.08
C ASP A 55 23.33 51.99 -11.69
N GLY A 56 22.12 52.37 -11.28
CA GLY A 56 20.84 51.83 -11.70
C GLY A 56 20.48 50.45 -11.16
N VAL A 57 21.35 49.79 -10.39
CA VAL A 57 21.10 48.44 -9.86
C VAL A 57 19.97 48.46 -8.83
N MET A 58 20.02 49.40 -7.88
CA MET A 58 18.98 49.55 -6.86
C MET A 58 17.61 49.91 -7.47
N LEU A 59 17.63 50.76 -8.50
CA LEU A 59 16.41 51.18 -9.21
C LEU A 59 15.77 50.01 -9.98
N LEU A 60 16.56 49.23 -10.70
CA LEU A 60 16.05 48.05 -11.39
C LEU A 60 15.51 47.02 -10.39
N ALA A 61 16.27 46.72 -9.33
CA ALA A 61 15.83 45.79 -8.29
C ALA A 61 14.51 46.21 -7.63
N LEU A 62 14.33 47.50 -7.38
CA LEU A 62 13.07 48.05 -6.86
C LEU A 62 11.92 47.82 -7.85
N LEU A 63 12.12 48.11 -9.13
CA LEU A 63 11.09 47.89 -10.16
C LEU A 63 10.77 46.40 -10.34
N GLU A 64 11.74 45.51 -10.21
CA GLU A 64 11.50 44.06 -10.19
C GLU A 64 10.58 43.67 -9.03
N VAL A 65 10.88 44.15 -7.81
CA VAL A 65 10.07 43.84 -6.63
C VAL A 65 8.65 44.40 -6.74
N LEU A 66 8.50 45.62 -7.25
CA LEU A 66 7.20 46.27 -7.38
C LEU A 66 6.33 45.67 -8.50
N SER A 67 6.96 45.21 -9.58
CA SER A 67 6.24 44.73 -10.77
C SER A 67 6.12 43.21 -10.87
N GLY A 68 6.93 42.45 -10.12
CA GLY A 68 7.07 41.00 -10.23
C GLY A 68 7.81 40.53 -11.50
N GLN A 69 8.34 41.44 -12.32
CA GLN A 69 8.99 41.13 -13.60
C GLN A 69 10.50 41.28 -13.49
N LYS A 70 11.25 40.34 -14.09
CA LYS A 70 12.71 40.44 -14.18
C LYS A 70 13.13 41.44 -15.25
N LEU A 71 14.07 42.32 -14.91
CA LEU A 71 14.55 43.37 -15.79
C LEU A 71 16.02 43.11 -16.18
N PRO A 72 16.40 43.37 -17.44
CA PRO A 72 17.79 43.22 -17.85
C PRO A 72 18.65 44.24 -17.10
N CYS A 73 19.69 43.73 -16.45
CA CYS A 73 20.63 44.53 -15.68
C CYS A 73 22.04 44.18 -16.17
N GLU A 74 22.82 45.19 -16.53
CA GLU A 74 24.25 45.04 -16.77
C GLU A 74 24.92 44.67 -15.45
N GLN A 75 25.63 43.53 -15.44
CA GLN A 75 26.27 42.97 -14.25
C GLN A 75 27.77 42.76 -14.51
N GLY A 76 28.62 43.06 -13.51
CA GLY A 76 30.06 42.82 -13.59
C GLY A 76 30.82 43.29 -12.36
N LYS A 77 32.04 42.76 -12.14
CA LYS A 77 32.87 43.07 -10.96
C LYS A 77 33.23 44.55 -10.80
N LYS A 78 33.17 45.35 -11.88
CA LYS A 78 33.37 46.82 -11.88
C LYS A 78 32.47 47.47 -12.94
N LEU A 79 31.35 48.06 -12.52
CA LEU A 79 30.50 48.85 -13.41
C LEU A 79 31.18 50.20 -13.71
N LYS A 80 31.04 50.67 -14.96
CA LYS A 80 31.52 51.99 -15.42
C LYS A 80 30.30 52.85 -15.76
N ARG A 81 30.49 54.17 -15.84
CA ARG A 81 29.43 55.15 -16.15
C ARG A 81 28.55 54.79 -17.35
N ILE A 82 29.13 54.17 -18.40
CA ILE A 82 28.36 53.72 -19.58
C ILE A 82 27.34 52.63 -19.19
N HIS A 83 27.73 51.67 -18.35
CA HIS A 83 26.81 50.64 -17.83
C HIS A 83 25.75 51.25 -16.90
N TRP A 84 26.10 52.27 -16.12
CA TRP A 84 25.16 52.99 -15.26
C TRP A 84 24.06 53.67 -16.09
N VAL A 85 24.46 54.38 -17.15
CA VAL A 85 23.51 55.00 -18.10
C VAL A 85 22.62 53.95 -18.76
N ALA A 86 23.17 52.78 -19.13
CA ALA A 86 22.40 51.68 -19.71
C ALA A 86 21.37 51.12 -18.72
N ASN A 87 21.76 50.81 -17.48
CA ASN A 87 20.85 50.32 -16.43
C ASN A 87 19.73 51.30 -16.12
N ILE A 88 20.05 52.59 -15.97
CA ILE A 88 19.04 53.63 -15.78
C ILE A 88 18.14 53.74 -17.02
N GLY A 89 18.71 53.67 -18.22
CA GLY A 89 17.96 53.65 -19.48
C GLY A 89 16.92 52.52 -19.51
N THR A 90 17.31 51.31 -19.11
CA THR A 90 16.38 50.18 -18.97
C THR A 90 15.24 50.48 -18.01
N ALA A 91 15.54 51.07 -16.84
CA ALA A 91 14.52 51.41 -15.85
C ALA A 91 13.54 52.47 -16.38
N LEU A 92 14.03 53.52 -17.06
CA LEU A 92 13.17 54.56 -17.63
C LEU A 92 12.31 54.02 -18.77
N ASN A 93 12.88 53.21 -19.68
CA ASN A 93 12.15 52.56 -20.77
C ASN A 93 11.03 51.65 -20.23
N PHE A 94 11.28 50.94 -19.13
CA PHE A 94 10.26 50.12 -18.48
C PHE A 94 9.08 50.96 -17.96
N LEU A 95 9.36 52.11 -17.33
CA LEU A 95 8.33 53.04 -16.86
C LEU A 95 7.53 53.64 -18.02
N GLU A 96 8.21 54.08 -19.08
CA GLU A 96 7.57 54.61 -20.29
C GLU A 96 6.71 53.55 -21.00
N GLY A 97 7.18 52.29 -21.05
CA GLY A 97 6.44 51.16 -21.58
C GLY A 97 5.11 50.91 -20.85
N ARG A 98 5.04 51.26 -19.56
CA ARG A 98 3.79 51.25 -18.76
C ARG A 98 2.97 52.54 -18.89
N LYS A 99 3.31 53.39 -19.85
CA LYS A 99 2.68 54.69 -20.15
C LYS A 99 2.82 55.72 -19.01
N ILE A 100 3.86 55.60 -18.19
CA ILE A 100 4.18 56.56 -17.13
C ILE A 100 4.92 57.75 -17.74
N LYS A 101 4.48 58.97 -17.44
CA LYS A 101 5.08 60.19 -17.98
C LYS A 101 6.29 60.63 -17.16
N LEU A 102 7.47 60.60 -17.77
CA LEU A 102 8.73 61.05 -17.17
C LEU A 102 9.09 62.47 -17.65
N VAL A 103 8.46 63.49 -17.06
CA VAL A 103 8.71 64.89 -17.46
C VAL A 103 10.02 65.39 -16.86
N ASN A 104 10.96 65.82 -17.70
CA ASN A 104 12.27 66.38 -17.31
C ASN A 104 13.16 65.41 -16.49
N ILE A 105 13.09 64.11 -16.76
CA ILE A 105 13.95 63.10 -16.12
C ILE A 105 14.79 62.42 -17.21
N ASN A 106 16.11 62.65 -17.22
CA ASN A 106 17.04 61.99 -18.14
C ASN A 106 17.96 61.01 -17.40
N SER A 107 18.45 60.00 -18.11
CA SER A 107 19.33 58.97 -17.53
C SER A 107 20.64 59.53 -16.98
N THR A 108 21.26 60.48 -17.68
CA THR A 108 22.52 61.14 -17.27
C THR A 108 22.39 61.86 -15.94
N ASP A 109 21.23 62.45 -15.69
CA ASP A 109 20.98 63.27 -14.51
C ASP A 109 20.82 62.44 -13.24
N ILE A 110 20.30 61.22 -13.40
CA ILE A 110 20.19 60.23 -12.32
C ILE A 110 21.56 59.60 -12.04
N VAL A 111 22.33 59.32 -13.10
CA VAL A 111 23.72 58.84 -13.00
C VAL A 111 24.62 59.86 -12.29
N ASP A 112 24.35 61.15 -12.44
CA ASP A 112 25.02 62.23 -11.71
C ASP A 112 24.49 62.43 -10.28
N GLY A 113 23.41 61.73 -9.89
CA GLY A 113 22.82 61.81 -8.56
C GLY A 113 22.17 63.15 -8.26
N ARG A 114 21.63 63.85 -9.27
CA ARG A 114 21.03 65.18 -9.07
C ARG A 114 19.79 65.07 -8.16
N PRO A 115 19.79 65.66 -6.95
CA PRO A 115 18.79 65.37 -5.91
C PRO A 115 17.33 65.54 -6.36
N SER A 116 16.99 66.69 -6.94
CA SER A 116 15.62 67.00 -7.38
C SER A 116 15.07 66.05 -8.43
N ILE A 117 15.93 65.49 -9.29
CA ILE A 117 15.55 64.56 -10.35
C ILE A 117 15.41 63.14 -9.81
N VAL A 118 16.33 62.71 -8.94
CA VAL A 118 16.23 61.41 -8.26
C VAL A 118 14.95 61.35 -7.44
N LEU A 119 14.65 62.38 -6.64
CA LEU A 119 13.40 62.45 -5.88
C LEU A 119 12.17 62.51 -6.79
N GLY A 120 12.25 63.25 -7.91
CA GLY A 120 11.19 63.31 -8.91
C GLY A 120 10.87 61.94 -9.52
N LEU A 121 11.90 61.16 -9.84
CA LEU A 121 11.75 59.79 -10.36
C LEU A 121 11.14 58.86 -9.31
N VAL A 122 11.70 58.82 -8.11
CA VAL A 122 11.20 57.94 -7.04
C VAL A 122 9.76 58.28 -6.67
N TRP A 123 9.41 59.58 -6.62
CA TRP A 123 8.03 60.01 -6.45
C TRP A 123 7.11 59.48 -7.56
N THR A 124 7.56 59.53 -8.82
CA THR A 124 6.79 59.02 -9.96
C THR A 124 6.52 57.52 -9.83
N ILE A 125 7.51 56.76 -9.36
CA ILE A 125 7.39 55.32 -9.09
C ILE A 125 6.40 55.08 -7.94
N ILE A 126 6.53 55.79 -6.82
CA ILE A 126 5.60 55.69 -5.67
C ILE A 126 4.17 56.04 -6.09
N LEU A 127 4.01 57.15 -6.83
CA LEU A 127 2.71 57.61 -7.29
C LEU A 127 2.02 56.52 -8.11
N TYR A 128 2.73 55.86 -9.01
CA TYR A 128 2.16 54.83 -9.88
C TYR A 128 1.96 53.49 -9.16
N PHE A 129 3.04 52.87 -8.67
CA PHE A 129 3.05 51.51 -8.12
C PHE A 129 2.47 51.39 -6.71
N GLN A 130 2.26 52.51 -6.03
CA GLN A 130 1.60 52.49 -4.73
C GLN A 130 0.31 53.29 -4.75
N ILE A 131 0.34 54.58 -5.09
CA ILE A 131 -0.82 55.44 -4.82
C ILE A 131 -1.92 55.22 -5.87
N GLU A 132 -1.61 55.28 -7.16
CA GLU A 132 -2.55 55.04 -8.27
C GLU A 132 -3.06 53.61 -8.27
N GLU A 133 -2.18 52.63 -8.10
CA GLU A 133 -2.59 51.23 -8.01
C GLU A 133 -3.53 50.97 -6.83
N LEU A 134 -3.21 51.49 -5.63
CA LEU A 134 -4.08 51.30 -4.47
C LEU A 134 -5.41 52.06 -4.60
N THR A 135 -5.38 53.28 -5.12
CA THR A 135 -6.59 54.12 -5.24
C THR A 135 -7.50 53.75 -6.42
N SER A 136 -6.97 53.19 -7.50
CA SER A 136 -7.78 52.66 -8.62
C SER A 136 -8.66 51.47 -8.20
N SER A 137 -8.27 50.78 -7.12
CA SER A 137 -8.98 49.60 -6.61
C SER A 137 -10.15 49.92 -5.67
N LEU A 138 -10.29 51.18 -5.23
CA LEU A 138 -11.43 51.69 -4.45
C LEU A 138 -12.66 51.76 -5.35
N PRO A 139 -13.86 51.32 -4.90
CA PRO A 139 -15.07 51.49 -5.68
C PRO A 139 -15.22 52.96 -6.08
N ALA A 140 -15.51 53.22 -7.35
CA ALA A 140 -15.88 54.55 -7.81
C ALA A 140 -17.16 54.96 -7.06
N LEU A 141 -17.00 55.64 -5.94
CA LEU A 141 -18.08 56.27 -5.18
C LEU A 141 -18.60 57.46 -6.01
N GLN A 142 -19.38 57.15 -7.03
CA GLN A 142 -20.17 58.06 -7.85
C GLN A 142 -21.38 57.29 -8.40
N ALA A 143 -22.43 57.18 -7.58
CA ALA A 143 -23.83 57.03 -8.04
C ALA A 143 -24.87 57.16 -6.90
N LEU A 144 -24.55 57.75 -5.74
CA LEU A 144 -25.52 57.92 -4.65
C LEU A 144 -25.36 59.31 -4.03
N THR A 145 -25.76 60.34 -4.77
CA THR A 145 -26.33 61.60 -4.28
C THR A 145 -26.66 62.50 -5.48
N SER A 146 -27.72 62.13 -6.20
CA SER A 146 -28.58 63.06 -6.94
C SER A 146 -29.92 62.34 -7.16
N SER A 147 -30.72 62.45 -6.11
CA SER A 147 -32.13 62.20 -5.89
C SER A 147 -33.10 62.03 -7.08
N THR A 148 -34.10 61.18 -6.77
CA THR A 148 -35.57 61.29 -6.98
C THR A 148 -36.21 60.88 -8.32
N SER A 149 -37.05 59.84 -8.18
CA SER A 149 -38.40 59.63 -8.74
C SER A 149 -38.57 59.60 -10.27
N SER A 150 -38.98 58.45 -10.81
CA SER A 150 -40.40 58.18 -11.12
C SER A 150 -40.56 56.80 -11.74
N LEU A 151 -41.68 56.17 -11.41
CA LEU A 151 -42.26 54.97 -12.00
C LEU A 151 -42.61 55.22 -13.48
N ASP A 152 -42.42 54.23 -14.35
CA ASP A 152 -43.51 53.56 -15.08
C ASP A 152 -43.05 52.41 -16.00
N SER A 153 -43.69 51.25 -15.81
CA SER A 153 -44.40 50.40 -16.78
C SER A 153 -43.75 49.93 -18.10
N SER A 154 -43.40 48.64 -18.10
CA SER A 154 -43.76 47.55 -19.04
C SER A 154 -43.68 47.67 -20.59
N THR A 155 -43.16 46.57 -21.17
CA THR A 155 -43.41 45.94 -22.49
C THR A 155 -42.46 46.17 -23.67
N SER A 156 -41.94 45.01 -24.12
CA SER A 156 -41.71 44.54 -25.50
C SER A 156 -40.68 45.19 -26.44
N SER A 157 -39.63 44.39 -26.69
CA SER A 157 -39.17 43.88 -28.00
C SER A 157 -38.33 44.74 -28.97
N THR A 158 -37.46 43.98 -29.65
CA THR A 158 -36.76 44.19 -30.94
C THR A 158 -35.48 45.04 -31.01
N GLU A 159 -34.37 44.30 -31.10
CA GLU A 159 -33.34 44.29 -32.15
C GLU A 159 -32.90 45.57 -32.90
N ALA A 160 -31.58 45.58 -33.11
CA ALA A 160 -30.85 45.99 -34.31
C ALA A 160 -30.25 47.41 -34.40
N THR A 161 -28.93 47.43 -34.14
CA THR A 161 -27.84 48.04 -34.93
C THR A 161 -27.86 49.54 -35.24
N SER A 162 -26.89 50.26 -34.64
CA SER A 162 -26.21 51.43 -35.22
C SER A 162 -24.89 51.74 -34.46
N PRO A 163 -23.90 52.43 -35.08
CA PRO A 163 -22.45 52.12 -34.95
C PRO A 163 -21.71 52.86 -33.82
N PRO A 164 -20.47 52.45 -33.47
CA PRO A 164 -19.77 52.97 -32.30
C PRO A 164 -19.15 54.34 -32.58
N VAL A 165 -19.65 55.36 -31.88
CA VAL A 165 -19.01 56.67 -31.79
C VAL A 165 -17.67 56.51 -31.08
N LYS A 166 -16.58 56.80 -31.81
CA LYS A 166 -15.21 56.93 -31.28
C LYS A 166 -15.19 57.87 -30.07
N ARG A 167 -15.16 57.32 -28.86
CA ARG A 167 -14.86 58.07 -27.65
C ARG A 167 -13.38 58.49 -27.69
N LYS A 168 -13.15 59.78 -27.92
CA LYS A 168 -11.87 60.46 -27.66
C LYS A 168 -11.44 60.13 -26.21
N PRO A 169 -10.22 59.64 -25.96
CA PRO A 169 -9.69 59.61 -24.60
C PRO A 169 -9.55 61.06 -24.12
N LEU A 170 -10.24 61.41 -23.03
CA LEU A 170 -9.92 62.64 -22.30
C LEU A 170 -8.45 62.57 -21.83
N PRO A 171 -7.72 63.69 -21.81
CA PRO A 171 -6.34 63.70 -21.32
C PRO A 171 -6.32 63.35 -19.82
N PRO A 172 -5.28 62.65 -19.33
CA PRO A 172 -5.20 62.26 -17.93
C PRO A 172 -5.07 63.52 -17.06
N LEU A 173 -6.09 63.75 -16.24
CA LEU A 173 -6.14 64.83 -15.27
C LEU A 173 -5.11 64.53 -14.17
N GLN A 174 -4.01 65.29 -14.18
CA GLN A 174 -3.02 65.30 -13.12
C GLN A 174 -3.76 65.56 -11.78
N GLY A 175 -3.78 64.58 -10.87
CA GLY A 175 -4.42 64.70 -9.55
C GLY A 175 -5.51 63.68 -9.20
N GLY A 176 -5.84 62.72 -10.07
CA GLY A 176 -6.85 61.66 -9.78
C GLY A 176 -6.54 60.84 -8.52
N ALA A 177 -5.31 60.32 -8.42
CA ALA A 177 -4.86 59.47 -7.31
C ALA A 177 -4.83 60.22 -5.97
N ARG A 178 -4.28 61.45 -5.96
CA ARG A 178 -4.24 62.32 -4.78
C ARG A 178 -5.65 62.62 -4.27
N LYS A 179 -6.57 62.97 -5.17
CA LYS A 179 -7.97 63.25 -4.82
C LYS A 179 -8.71 62.00 -4.31
N ALA A 180 -8.42 60.84 -4.88
CA ALA A 180 -8.98 59.56 -4.43
C ALA A 180 -8.46 59.16 -3.05
N LEU A 181 -7.14 59.28 -2.81
CA LEU A 181 -6.53 59.04 -1.50
C LEU A 181 -7.09 59.99 -0.44
N LEU A 182 -7.21 61.29 -0.75
CA LEU A 182 -7.77 62.28 0.17
C LEU A 182 -9.23 61.96 0.51
N ARG A 183 -10.05 61.62 -0.49
CA ARG A 183 -11.44 61.19 -0.27
C ARG A 183 -11.52 59.95 0.63
N TRP A 184 -10.66 58.98 0.42
CA TRP A 184 -10.62 57.77 1.25
C TRP A 184 -10.27 58.12 2.71
N VAL A 185 -9.26 58.96 2.93
CA VAL A 185 -8.91 59.41 4.28
C VAL A 185 -10.07 60.16 4.91
N GLN A 186 -10.71 61.09 4.21
CA GLN A 186 -11.87 61.83 4.73
C GLN A 186 -13.00 60.88 5.13
N GLN A 187 -13.33 59.89 4.31
CA GLN A 187 -14.39 58.93 4.65
C GLN A 187 -14.03 58.02 5.83
N THR A 188 -12.75 57.73 6.00
CA THR A 188 -12.22 56.82 7.02
C THR A 188 -12.00 57.53 8.35
N ALA A 189 -11.38 58.72 8.33
CA ALA A 189 -11.04 59.52 9.50
C ALA A 189 -12.20 60.40 9.99
N THR A 190 -13.01 60.98 9.10
CA THR A 190 -14.09 61.90 9.51
C THR A 190 -15.28 61.16 10.13
N LYS A 191 -15.49 59.87 9.81
CA LYS A 191 -16.57 59.06 10.38
C LYS A 191 -16.47 58.84 11.89
N CYS A 192 -15.26 58.87 12.47
CA CYS A 192 -15.10 58.50 13.86
C CYS A 192 -15.21 59.70 14.83
N LEU A 193 -14.74 60.90 14.49
CA LEU A 193 -14.38 61.89 15.55
C LEU A 193 -14.43 63.37 15.16
N GLY A 194 -15.04 63.76 14.03
CA GLY A 194 -15.15 65.18 13.64
C GLY A 194 -13.83 65.86 13.22
N ILE A 195 -12.77 65.07 12.97
CA ILE A 195 -11.48 65.57 12.46
C ILE A 195 -11.61 65.88 10.96
N GLU A 196 -11.26 67.09 10.56
CA GLU A 196 -11.33 67.56 9.18
C GLU A 196 -9.95 67.49 8.50
N VAL A 197 -9.79 66.56 7.56
CA VAL A 197 -8.54 66.40 6.78
C VAL A 197 -8.72 67.06 5.40
N LYS A 198 -8.00 68.16 5.13
CA LYS A 198 -8.13 68.96 3.89
C LYS A 198 -6.99 68.75 2.90
N ASP A 199 -5.85 68.29 3.39
CA ASP A 199 -4.59 68.20 2.65
C ASP A 199 -3.73 67.02 3.13
N PHE A 200 -2.54 66.87 2.56
CA PHE A 200 -1.50 65.95 3.04
C PHE A 200 -0.34 66.70 3.74
N GLY A 201 -0.60 67.91 4.22
CA GLY A 201 0.38 68.75 4.91
C GLY A 201 -0.11 69.11 6.31
N PRO A 202 -0.51 70.38 6.57
CA PRO A 202 -0.92 70.83 7.90
C PRO A 202 -1.99 69.99 8.60
N SER A 203 -2.90 69.36 7.85
CA SER A 203 -3.96 68.50 8.41
C SER A 203 -3.43 67.29 9.20
N TRP A 204 -2.17 66.89 8.97
CA TRP A 204 -1.54 65.72 9.59
C TRP A 204 -0.57 66.08 10.72
N ARG A 205 -0.23 67.36 10.88
CA ARG A 205 0.78 67.87 11.83
C ARG A 205 0.51 67.43 13.27
N THR A 206 -0.76 67.39 13.68
CA THR A 206 -1.15 67.09 15.07
C THR A 206 -1.11 65.60 15.42
N GLY A 207 -0.91 64.71 14.44
CA GLY A 207 -0.97 63.26 14.61
C GLY A 207 -2.39 62.66 14.68
N LEU A 208 -3.42 63.50 14.89
CA LEU A 208 -4.81 63.04 15.06
C LEU A 208 -5.36 62.31 13.84
N ALA A 209 -5.03 62.76 12.64
CA ALA A 209 -5.45 62.11 11.40
C ALA A 209 -4.90 60.68 11.26
N PHE A 210 -3.66 60.42 11.71
CA PHE A 210 -3.08 59.08 11.70
C PHE A 210 -3.84 58.14 12.64
N PHE A 211 -4.10 58.58 13.88
CA PHE A 211 -4.87 57.78 14.83
C PHE A 211 -6.29 57.52 14.37
N ALA A 212 -6.95 58.50 13.75
CA ALA A 212 -8.30 58.30 13.20
C ALA A 212 -8.32 57.21 12.11
N VAL A 213 -7.32 57.19 11.22
CA VAL A 213 -7.18 56.13 10.21
C VAL A 213 -6.88 54.77 10.87
N ILE A 214 -5.99 54.71 11.85
CA ILE A 214 -5.64 53.47 12.57
C ILE A 214 -6.87 52.90 13.28
N ASN A 215 -7.61 53.72 14.04
CA ASN A 215 -8.80 53.30 14.77
C ASN A 215 -9.93 52.86 13.83
N ALA A 216 -10.06 53.47 12.66
CA ALA A 216 -11.04 53.05 11.65
C ALA A 216 -10.68 51.70 11.00
N LEU A 217 -9.38 51.42 10.80
CA LEU A 217 -8.91 50.14 10.26
C LEU A 217 -8.94 49.02 11.32
N ARG A 218 -8.75 49.37 12.59
CA ARG A 218 -8.79 48.43 13.70
C ARG A 218 -9.37 49.12 14.95
N PRO A 219 -10.70 48.96 15.17
CA PRO A 219 -11.41 49.62 16.28
C PRO A 219 -10.85 49.24 17.67
N ASN A 220 -11.04 50.14 18.64
CA ASN A 220 -10.70 49.98 20.06
C ASN A 220 -9.19 49.96 20.39
N LEU A 221 -8.33 50.40 19.47
CA LEU A 221 -6.89 50.51 19.71
C LEU A 221 -6.46 51.84 20.35
N VAL A 222 -7.26 52.90 20.18
CA VAL A 222 -6.86 54.27 20.51
C VAL A 222 -7.94 54.96 21.33
N ASP A 223 -7.56 55.51 22.49
CA ASP A 223 -8.38 56.47 23.22
C ASP A 223 -8.13 57.88 22.68
N MET A 224 -9.06 58.35 21.85
CA MET A 224 -8.91 59.60 21.12
C MET A 224 -9.09 60.84 22.01
N GLU A 225 -9.75 60.72 23.18
CA GLU A 225 -9.88 61.84 24.12
C GLU A 225 -8.53 62.16 24.77
N ARG A 226 -7.73 61.12 25.04
CA ARG A 226 -6.36 61.25 25.57
C ARG A 226 -5.40 61.84 24.55
N VAL A 227 -5.48 61.43 23.29
CA VAL A 227 -4.58 61.87 22.21
C VAL A 227 -4.78 63.37 21.87
N CYS A 228 -6.02 63.88 21.91
CA CYS A 228 -6.32 65.28 21.61
C CYS A 228 -5.65 66.30 22.57
N ARG A 229 -5.22 65.88 23.76
CA ARG A 229 -4.63 66.76 24.79
C ARG A 229 -3.10 66.70 24.87
N ARG A 230 -2.46 65.88 24.03
CA ARG A 230 -1.02 65.66 23.99
C ARG A 230 -0.33 66.53 22.95
N PRO A 231 0.97 66.81 23.10
CA PRO A 231 1.73 67.52 22.08
C PRO A 231 1.81 66.70 20.77
N ASN A 232 1.81 67.40 19.63
CA ASN A 232 1.87 66.82 18.29
C ASN A 232 2.96 65.75 18.17
N ARG A 233 4.14 66.05 18.73
CA ARG A 233 5.33 65.22 18.67
C ARG A 233 5.16 63.83 19.28
N GLU A 234 4.53 63.76 20.45
CA GLU A 234 4.21 62.49 21.12
C GLU A 234 3.15 61.71 20.34
N ASN A 235 2.12 62.41 19.84
CA ASN A 235 1.06 61.80 19.06
C ASN A 235 1.59 61.15 17.77
N LEU A 236 2.46 61.84 17.04
CA LEU A 236 3.07 61.32 15.82
C LEU A 236 3.93 60.09 16.12
N GLN A 237 4.77 60.14 17.16
CA GLN A 237 5.62 59.03 17.56
C GLN A 237 4.80 57.77 17.91
N GLU A 238 3.76 57.93 18.72
CA GLU A 238 2.92 56.81 19.13
C GLU A 238 2.07 56.28 17.96
N ALA A 239 1.55 57.14 17.09
CA ALA A 239 0.81 56.71 15.91
C ALA A 239 1.67 55.86 14.96
N PHE A 240 2.95 56.21 14.78
CA PHE A 240 3.86 55.46 13.92
C PHE A 240 4.23 54.09 14.53
N ILE A 241 4.51 54.05 15.84
CA ILE A 241 4.74 52.78 16.57
C ILE A 241 3.51 51.88 16.49
N LEU A 242 2.31 52.45 16.67
CA LEU A 242 1.06 51.70 16.64
C LEU A 242 0.78 51.15 15.24
N ALA A 243 1.06 51.93 14.19
CA ALA A 243 0.94 51.46 12.80
C ALA A 243 1.91 50.30 12.50
N GLU A 244 3.15 50.36 12.99
CA GLU A 244 4.13 49.29 12.81
C GLU A 244 3.75 48.03 13.58
N THR A 245 3.46 48.14 14.87
CA THR A 245 3.18 47.00 15.76
C THR A 245 1.83 46.34 15.51
N GLN A 246 0.78 47.11 15.16
CA GLN A 246 -0.58 46.58 15.01
C GLN A 246 -1.00 46.33 13.56
N LEU A 247 -0.40 47.03 12.60
CA LEU A 247 -0.72 46.92 11.18
C LEU A 247 0.47 46.44 10.32
N GLY A 248 1.68 46.37 10.87
CA GLY A 248 2.88 45.97 10.11
C GLY A 248 3.34 47.04 9.11
N ILE A 249 2.93 48.31 9.29
CA ILE A 249 3.28 49.41 8.40
C ILE A 249 4.62 50.02 8.86
N PRO A 250 5.70 49.96 8.06
CA PRO A 250 7.02 50.44 8.49
C PRO A 250 7.02 51.97 8.66
N GLN A 251 7.71 52.47 9.68
CA GLN A 251 7.77 53.90 10.00
C GLN A 251 8.58 54.68 8.94
N LEU A 252 7.89 55.22 7.93
CA LEU A 252 8.56 55.96 6.83
C LEU A 252 8.85 57.43 7.19
N LEU A 253 8.11 58.00 8.13
CA LEU A 253 8.23 59.40 8.57
C LEU A 253 8.82 59.48 9.97
N ASP A 254 9.59 60.53 10.23
CA ASP A 254 10.03 60.88 11.57
C ASP A 254 9.10 61.97 12.15
N PRO A 255 8.76 61.94 13.45
CA PRO A 255 7.88 62.96 14.03
C PRO A 255 8.37 64.41 13.88
N GLU A 256 9.69 64.65 13.80
CA GLU A 256 10.23 66.01 13.55
C GLU A 256 9.85 66.52 12.16
N ASP A 257 9.77 65.61 11.18
CA ASP A 257 9.58 65.95 9.78
C ASP A 257 8.12 66.32 9.48
N VAL A 258 7.22 66.00 10.41
CA VAL A 258 5.78 66.26 10.32
C VAL A 258 5.32 67.37 11.27
N ASP A 259 5.95 67.56 12.43
CA ASP A 259 5.63 68.67 13.36
C ASP A 259 6.29 70.00 12.94
N VAL A 260 6.02 70.41 11.71
CA VAL A 260 6.47 71.67 11.11
C VAL A 260 5.28 72.42 10.49
N ASP A 261 5.41 73.72 10.23
CA ASP A 261 4.30 74.53 9.70
C ASP A 261 3.79 74.05 8.34
N LYS A 262 4.67 73.50 7.51
CA LYS A 262 4.35 72.98 6.18
C LYS A 262 5.05 71.63 5.94
N PRO A 263 4.45 70.52 6.41
CA PRO A 263 4.96 69.18 6.17
C PRO A 263 5.00 68.87 4.68
N ASP A 264 5.97 68.06 4.26
CA ASP A 264 6.09 67.67 2.86
C ASP A 264 4.94 66.72 2.44
N GLU A 265 4.07 67.19 1.55
CA GLU A 265 2.88 66.44 1.16
C GLU A 265 3.19 65.10 0.48
N LYS A 266 4.29 65.01 -0.28
CA LYS A 266 4.65 63.77 -0.97
C LYS A 266 5.02 62.69 0.04
N SER A 267 5.83 63.05 1.03
CA SER A 267 6.26 62.17 2.11
C SER A 267 5.06 61.67 2.93
N VAL A 268 4.14 62.57 3.30
CA VAL A 268 2.89 62.20 4.00
C VAL A 268 2.03 61.28 3.12
N MET A 269 1.82 61.60 1.84
CA MET A 269 1.07 60.74 0.92
C MET A 269 1.68 59.34 0.78
N THR A 270 3.02 59.23 0.68
CA THR A 270 3.73 57.94 0.60
C THR A 270 3.42 57.06 1.81
N TYR A 271 3.44 57.65 3.00
CA TYR A 271 3.16 56.92 4.24
C TYR A 271 1.67 56.57 4.37
N VAL A 272 0.77 57.54 4.17
CA VAL A 272 -0.68 57.35 4.27
C VAL A 272 -1.19 56.30 3.29
N ALA A 273 -0.63 56.22 2.08
CA ALA A 273 -1.01 55.20 1.12
C ALA A 273 -0.67 53.77 1.59
N GLN A 274 0.22 53.55 2.55
CA GLN A 274 0.45 52.20 3.09
C GLN A 274 -0.78 51.67 3.84
N PHE A 275 -1.53 52.55 4.51
CA PHE A 275 -2.73 52.18 5.26
C PHE A 275 -3.86 51.64 4.36
N LEU A 276 -3.93 52.08 3.10
CA LEU A 276 -4.89 51.58 2.11
C LEU A 276 -4.78 50.07 1.85
N LYS A 277 -3.59 49.46 2.05
CA LYS A 277 -3.40 48.01 1.86
C LYS A 277 -4.26 47.16 2.80
N HIS A 278 -4.66 47.73 3.94
CA HIS A 278 -5.41 47.04 5.00
C HIS A 278 -6.93 47.27 4.91
N HIS A 279 -7.42 47.86 3.81
CA HIS A 279 -8.86 48.14 3.65
C HIS A 279 -9.70 46.85 3.48
N PRO A 280 -10.82 46.68 4.22
CA PRO A 280 -11.61 45.43 4.25
C PRO A 280 -12.13 44.96 2.88
N ALA A 281 -12.41 45.89 1.94
CA ALA A 281 -12.91 45.55 0.61
C ALA A 281 -11.94 44.70 -0.26
N ARG A 282 -10.65 44.60 0.09
CA ARG A 282 -9.70 43.72 -0.61
C ARG A 282 -9.85 42.25 -0.21
N LYS A 283 -10.24 41.93 1.03
CA LYS A 283 -10.54 40.54 1.44
C LYS A 283 -11.71 39.96 0.64
N GLN A 284 -12.72 40.78 0.35
CA GLN A 284 -13.88 40.39 -0.47
C GLN A 284 -13.50 40.02 -1.91
N LYS A 285 -12.57 40.76 -2.54
CA LYS A 285 -12.11 40.46 -3.91
C LYS A 285 -11.32 39.16 -3.98
N THR A 286 -10.52 38.85 -2.96
CA THR A 286 -9.81 37.57 -2.87
C THR A 286 -10.78 36.40 -2.69
N LEU A 287 -11.82 36.56 -1.87
CA LEU A 287 -12.89 35.57 -1.71
C LEU A 287 -13.65 35.34 -3.02
N VAL A 288 -14.11 36.40 -3.69
CA VAL A 288 -14.80 36.30 -4.99
C VAL A 288 -13.90 35.68 -6.06
N PHE A 289 -12.60 35.96 -6.05
CA PHE A 289 -11.65 35.32 -6.95
C PHE A 289 -11.52 33.82 -6.65
N LEU A 290 -11.43 33.42 -5.38
CA LEU A 290 -11.38 32.00 -4.98
C LEU A 290 -12.69 31.27 -5.33
N ASP A 291 -13.84 31.91 -5.14
CA ASP A 291 -15.16 31.36 -5.52
C ASP A 291 -15.26 31.18 -7.04
N MET A 292 -14.82 32.17 -7.83
CA MET A 292 -14.76 32.07 -9.29
C MET A 292 -13.78 30.97 -9.75
N PHE A 293 -12.66 30.79 -9.07
CA PHE A 293 -11.72 29.71 -9.35
C PHE A 293 -12.33 28.33 -9.04
N SER A 294 -13.07 28.21 -7.93
CA SER A 294 -13.82 27.00 -7.58
C SER A 294 -14.84 26.63 -8.67
N GLU A 295 -15.60 27.61 -9.18
CA GLU A 295 -16.52 27.39 -10.31
C GLU A 295 -15.80 26.95 -11.59
N LEU A 296 -14.64 27.55 -11.90
CA LEU A 296 -13.86 27.17 -13.09
C LEU A 296 -13.33 25.74 -13.00
N ILE A 297 -12.85 25.32 -11.82
CA ILE A 297 -12.39 23.95 -11.54
C ILE A 297 -13.55 22.97 -11.69
N PHE A 298 -14.74 23.32 -11.16
CA PHE A 298 -15.94 22.51 -11.32
C PHE A 298 -16.32 22.31 -12.80
N ILE A 299 -16.34 23.38 -13.61
CA ILE A 299 -16.66 23.30 -15.05
C ILE A 299 -15.63 22.41 -15.77
N TYR A 300 -14.34 22.58 -15.47
CA TYR A 300 -13.28 21.77 -16.06
C TYR A 300 -13.47 20.28 -15.73
N LEU A 301 -13.67 19.95 -14.45
CA LEU A 301 -13.87 18.58 -13.98
C LEU A 301 -15.12 17.96 -14.60
N PHE A 302 -16.22 18.71 -14.64
CA PHE A 302 -17.47 18.29 -15.29
C PHE A 302 -17.25 17.95 -16.77
N MET A 303 -16.60 18.83 -17.54
CA MET A 303 -16.32 18.57 -18.96
C MET A 303 -15.44 17.34 -19.17
N TYR A 304 -14.41 17.18 -18.33
CA TYR A 304 -13.50 16.03 -18.39
C TYR A 304 -14.23 14.72 -18.08
N PHE A 305 -15.11 14.71 -17.07
CA PHE A 305 -15.91 13.55 -16.72
C PHE A 305 -16.92 13.18 -17.82
N GLN A 306 -17.54 14.16 -18.49
CA GLN A 306 -18.42 13.89 -19.63
C GLN A 306 -17.69 13.24 -20.81
N LEU A 307 -16.46 13.65 -21.09
CA LEU A 307 -15.62 13.00 -22.11
C LEU A 307 -15.30 11.55 -21.72
N PHE A 308 -14.93 11.32 -20.46
CA PHE A 308 -14.69 9.98 -19.92
C PHE A 308 -15.92 9.07 -20.07
N LYS A 309 -17.10 9.57 -19.68
CA LYS A 309 -18.38 8.83 -19.81
C LYS A 309 -18.67 8.43 -21.26
N SER A 310 -18.44 9.33 -22.21
CA SER A 310 -18.61 9.04 -23.65
C SER A 310 -17.68 7.92 -24.13
N LEU A 311 -16.40 7.99 -23.75
CA LEU A 311 -15.41 6.96 -24.11
C LEU A 311 -15.67 5.62 -23.41
N ARG A 312 -16.19 5.64 -22.16
CA ARG A 312 -16.59 4.42 -21.44
C ARG A 312 -17.58 3.59 -22.23
N VAL A 313 -18.61 4.25 -22.77
CA VAL A 313 -19.65 3.60 -23.56
C VAL A 313 -19.07 2.94 -24.81
N GLN A 314 -18.10 3.60 -25.47
CA GLN A 314 -17.42 3.01 -26.62
C GLN A 314 -16.53 1.82 -26.25
N LEU A 315 -15.79 1.89 -25.14
CA LEU A 315 -14.97 0.79 -24.65
C LEU A 315 -15.83 -0.42 -24.25
N GLU A 316 -16.95 -0.21 -23.55
CA GLU A 316 -17.85 -1.30 -23.15
C GLU A 316 -18.48 -1.98 -24.36
N MET A 317 -18.82 -1.24 -25.43
CA MET A 317 -19.27 -1.84 -26.68
C MET A 317 -18.22 -2.72 -27.35
N ARG A 318 -16.94 -2.36 -27.24
CA ARG A 318 -15.82 -3.14 -27.80
C ARG A 318 -15.43 -4.33 -26.92
N ARG A 319 -15.67 -4.25 -25.61
CA ARG A 319 -15.37 -5.32 -24.65
C ARG A 319 -15.94 -6.66 -25.06
N LYS A 320 -17.23 -6.72 -25.39
CA LYS A 320 -17.90 -7.97 -25.81
C LYS A 320 -17.23 -8.62 -27.04
N GLN A 321 -16.84 -7.81 -28.01
CA GLN A 321 -16.15 -8.28 -29.22
C GLN A 321 -14.77 -8.88 -28.89
N VAL A 322 -14.08 -8.29 -27.90
CA VAL A 322 -12.77 -8.79 -27.46
C VAL A 322 -12.90 -10.04 -26.61
N GLU A 323 -13.89 -10.10 -25.70
CA GLU A 323 -14.17 -11.27 -24.88
C GLU A 323 -14.47 -12.51 -25.73
N GLU A 324 -15.28 -12.38 -26.80
CA GLU A 324 -15.55 -13.47 -27.76
C GLU A 324 -14.27 -14.01 -28.42
N VAL A 325 -13.33 -13.13 -28.79
CA VAL A 325 -12.05 -13.52 -29.41
C VAL A 325 -11.10 -14.18 -28.40
N LEU A 326 -11.23 -13.86 -27.11
CA LEU A 326 -10.42 -14.39 -26.03
C LEU A 326 -10.88 -15.74 -25.49
N HIS A 327 -11.94 -16.34 -26.05
CA HIS A 327 -12.35 -17.69 -25.68
C HIS A 327 -11.27 -18.71 -26.08
N PRO A 328 -10.77 -19.56 -25.16
CA PRO A 328 -9.76 -20.56 -25.49
C PRO A 328 -10.25 -21.49 -26.60
N THR A 329 -9.52 -21.54 -27.71
CA THR A 329 -9.82 -22.44 -28.83
C THR A 329 -9.10 -23.78 -28.70
N GLN A 330 -8.16 -23.89 -27.76
CA GLN A 330 -7.37 -25.09 -27.51
C GLN A 330 -8.00 -25.96 -26.40
N LYS A 331 -7.86 -27.28 -26.52
CA LYS A 331 -8.47 -28.27 -25.60
C LYS A 331 -7.87 -28.27 -24.20
N ASP A 332 -6.65 -27.77 -24.05
CA ASP A 332 -5.95 -27.59 -22.77
C ASP A 332 -6.37 -26.30 -22.04
N GLY A 333 -7.23 -25.49 -22.65
CA GLY A 333 -7.70 -24.22 -22.10
C GLY A 333 -6.69 -23.07 -22.25
N MET A 334 -5.57 -23.28 -22.95
CA MET A 334 -4.56 -22.25 -23.16
C MET A 334 -4.92 -21.34 -24.33
N LEU A 335 -4.55 -20.06 -24.22
CA LEU A 335 -4.72 -19.09 -25.29
C LEU A 335 -3.65 -19.29 -26.37
N THR A 336 -4.01 -19.09 -27.64
CA THR A 336 -3.01 -18.98 -28.71
C THR A 336 -2.12 -17.76 -28.49
N VAL A 337 -0.95 -17.72 -29.14
CA VAL A 337 -0.05 -16.55 -29.09
C VAL A 337 -0.79 -15.27 -29.50
N ASP A 338 -1.59 -15.33 -30.57
CA ASP A 338 -2.37 -14.19 -31.04
C ASP A 338 -3.46 -13.77 -30.05
N GLN A 339 -4.16 -14.73 -29.44
CA GLN A 339 -5.15 -14.44 -28.39
C GLN A 339 -4.49 -13.82 -27.15
N ALA A 340 -3.31 -14.29 -26.75
CA ALA A 340 -2.55 -13.72 -25.64
C ALA A 340 -2.09 -12.27 -25.95
N LEU A 341 -1.65 -11.99 -27.18
CA LEU A 341 -1.31 -10.63 -27.62
C LEU A 341 -2.53 -9.70 -27.60
N VAL A 342 -3.70 -10.19 -28.01
CA VAL A 342 -4.97 -9.44 -27.91
C VAL A 342 -5.34 -9.20 -26.46
N LYS A 343 -5.24 -10.20 -25.57
CA LYS A 343 -5.49 -10.07 -24.12
C LYS A 343 -4.59 -8.97 -23.53
N GLN A 344 -3.29 -9.03 -23.81
CA GLN A 344 -2.32 -8.06 -23.33
C GLN A 344 -2.56 -6.65 -23.88
N ALA A 345 -2.97 -6.51 -25.14
CA ALA A 345 -3.33 -5.21 -25.71
C ALA A 345 -4.59 -4.63 -25.07
N TRP A 346 -5.60 -5.47 -24.84
CA TRP A 346 -6.85 -5.11 -24.17
C TRP A 346 -6.60 -4.65 -22.73
N GLU A 347 -5.83 -5.42 -21.95
CA GLU A 347 -5.45 -5.07 -20.58
C GLU A 347 -4.73 -3.72 -20.52
N ARG A 348 -3.82 -3.42 -21.47
CA ARG A 348 -3.15 -2.11 -21.53
C ARG A 348 -4.12 -0.95 -21.75
N VAL A 349 -5.10 -1.11 -22.64
CA VAL A 349 -6.12 -0.09 -22.90
C VAL A 349 -7.02 0.08 -21.68
N PHE A 350 -7.46 -1.03 -21.10
CA PHE A 350 -8.34 -1.06 -19.93
C PHE A 350 -7.67 -0.43 -18.70
N ASN A 351 -6.40 -0.76 -18.43
CA ASN A 351 -5.64 -0.19 -17.32
C ASN A 351 -5.43 1.32 -17.48
N ARG A 352 -5.14 1.81 -18.70
CA ARG A 352 -5.07 3.26 -18.96
C ARG A 352 -6.40 3.96 -18.71
N PHE A 353 -7.51 3.30 -19.05
CA PHE A 353 -8.84 3.84 -18.82
C PHE A 353 -9.19 3.88 -17.33
N LEU A 354 -8.84 2.81 -16.58
CA LEU A 354 -8.96 2.75 -15.14
C LEU A 354 -8.09 3.81 -14.44
N ASP A 355 -6.86 4.05 -14.89
CA ASP A 355 -5.99 5.11 -14.39
C ASP A 355 -6.61 6.49 -14.59
N TRP A 356 -7.21 6.74 -15.76
CA TRP A 356 -7.91 7.99 -16.00
C TRP A 356 -9.10 8.15 -15.05
N HIS A 357 -9.87 7.09 -14.82
CA HIS A 357 -10.96 7.11 -13.85
C HIS A 357 -10.47 7.46 -12.44
N LEU A 358 -9.36 6.85 -12.00
CA LEU A 358 -8.73 7.14 -10.72
C LEU A 358 -8.31 8.60 -10.60
N GLN A 359 -7.75 9.20 -11.66
CA GLN A 359 -7.36 10.61 -11.64
C GLN A 359 -8.58 11.54 -11.55
N LEU A 360 -9.68 11.20 -12.21
CA LEU A 360 -10.93 11.97 -12.11
C LEU A 360 -11.49 11.94 -10.69
N ASP A 361 -11.45 10.78 -10.03
CA ASP A 361 -11.95 10.66 -8.66
C ASP A 361 -11.00 11.33 -7.65
N LYS A 362 -9.68 11.19 -7.81
CA LYS A 362 -8.68 11.90 -6.99
C LYS A 362 -8.70 13.41 -7.14
N SER A 363 -9.28 13.92 -8.22
CA SER A 363 -9.44 15.37 -8.46
C SER A 363 -10.65 15.96 -7.73
N LEU A 364 -11.47 15.13 -7.08
CA LEU A 364 -12.60 15.59 -6.28
C LEU A 364 -12.16 16.22 -4.94
N PRO A 365 -12.97 17.10 -4.34
CA PRO A 365 -12.67 17.65 -3.02
C PRO A 365 -12.64 16.56 -1.93
N ALA A 366 -11.73 16.69 -0.97
CA ALA A 366 -11.67 15.78 0.17
C ALA A 366 -12.96 15.85 1.00
N PRO A 367 -13.57 14.71 1.39
CA PRO A 367 -12.96 13.37 1.44
C PRO A 367 -13.25 12.45 0.23
N LEU A 368 -13.85 12.96 -0.86
CA LEU A 368 -14.20 12.11 -2.02
C LEU A 368 -12.98 11.59 -2.79
N ASP A 369 -11.89 12.34 -2.80
CA ASP A 369 -10.60 11.90 -3.37
C ASP A 369 -10.12 10.57 -2.77
N MET A 370 -10.22 10.46 -1.44
CA MET A 370 -9.85 9.26 -0.68
C MET A 370 -10.83 8.12 -0.95
N VAL A 371 -12.14 8.41 -1.01
CA VAL A 371 -13.17 7.42 -1.34
C VAL A 371 -12.96 6.87 -2.76
N GLY A 372 -12.65 7.73 -3.72
CA GLY A 372 -12.36 7.36 -5.10
C GLY A 372 -11.11 6.51 -5.26
N ALA A 373 -10.03 6.89 -4.58
CA ALA A 373 -8.81 6.11 -4.55
C ALA A 373 -9.04 4.71 -3.96
N TRP A 374 -9.74 4.64 -2.84
CA TRP A 374 -10.10 3.37 -2.20
C TRP A 374 -11.04 2.53 -3.08
N LEU A 375 -12.04 3.13 -3.73
CA LEU A 375 -12.96 2.42 -4.63
C LEU A 375 -12.20 1.73 -5.76
N HIS A 376 -11.25 2.44 -6.38
CA HIS A 376 -10.41 1.87 -7.43
C HIS A 376 -9.59 0.67 -6.94
N GLU A 377 -9.00 0.77 -5.74
CA GLU A 377 -8.25 -0.32 -5.12
C GLU A 377 -9.14 -1.53 -4.79
N ALA A 378 -10.31 -1.29 -4.18
CA ALA A 378 -11.27 -2.33 -3.82
C ALA A 378 -11.81 -3.06 -5.07
N GLU A 379 -12.16 -2.34 -6.13
CA GLU A 379 -12.56 -2.96 -7.38
C GLU A 379 -11.42 -3.70 -8.07
N GLY A 380 -10.18 -3.21 -7.94
CA GLY A 380 -8.97 -3.90 -8.39
C GLY A 380 -8.80 -5.25 -7.70
N ALA A 381 -9.00 -5.29 -6.39
CA ALA A 381 -8.98 -6.52 -5.60
C ALA A 381 -10.03 -7.54 -6.07
N LEU A 382 -11.28 -7.09 -6.31
CA LEU A 382 -12.37 -7.95 -6.80
C LEU A 382 -12.15 -8.46 -8.23
N ARG A 383 -11.39 -7.74 -9.06
CA ARG A 383 -11.07 -8.12 -10.45
C ARG A 383 -9.77 -8.92 -10.59
N GLN A 384 -9.00 -9.06 -9.53
CA GLN A 384 -7.67 -9.66 -9.62
C GLN A 384 -7.75 -11.14 -10.04
N GLU A 385 -7.15 -11.45 -11.19
CA GLU A 385 -6.91 -12.84 -11.60
C GLU A 385 -5.74 -13.41 -10.79
N VAL A 386 -5.96 -14.54 -10.12
CA VAL A 386 -4.90 -15.25 -9.39
C VAL A 386 -4.02 -16.00 -10.39
N ILE A 387 -2.71 -15.81 -10.28
CA ILE A 387 -1.72 -16.57 -11.05
C ILE A 387 -1.68 -18.00 -10.50
N ILE A 388 -2.07 -18.97 -11.33
CA ILE A 388 -1.96 -20.39 -11.02
C ILE A 388 -0.54 -20.85 -11.36
N HIS A 389 0.20 -21.32 -10.37
CA HIS A 389 1.54 -21.88 -10.55
C HIS A 389 1.47 -23.39 -10.79
N GLN A 390 2.55 -23.96 -11.31
CA GLN A 390 2.65 -25.41 -11.52
C GLN A 390 2.59 -26.20 -10.20
N ALA A 391 3.10 -25.62 -9.11
CA ALA A 391 3.05 -26.21 -7.77
C ALA A 391 1.91 -25.60 -6.95
N HIS A 392 1.10 -26.47 -6.32
CA HIS A 392 -0.11 -26.07 -5.61
C HIS A 392 0.17 -25.31 -4.31
N ASP A 393 1.27 -25.61 -3.62
CA ASP A 393 1.74 -24.89 -2.43
C ASP A 393 2.08 -23.42 -2.76
N MET A 394 2.76 -23.18 -3.88
CA MET A 394 3.05 -21.81 -4.33
C MET A 394 1.77 -21.06 -4.71
N THR A 395 0.82 -21.75 -5.34
CA THR A 395 -0.48 -21.16 -5.69
C THR A 395 -1.28 -20.80 -4.44
N ALA A 396 -1.35 -21.70 -3.45
CA ALA A 396 -2.03 -21.43 -2.19
C ALA A 396 -1.43 -20.23 -1.46
N ASN A 397 -0.10 -20.14 -1.39
CA ASN A 397 0.60 -18.98 -0.80
C ASN A 397 0.36 -17.66 -1.57
N ALA A 398 0.21 -17.72 -2.90
CA ALA A 398 -0.14 -16.55 -3.70
C ALA A 398 -1.58 -16.10 -3.45
N VAL A 399 -2.53 -17.05 -3.40
CA VAL A 399 -3.94 -16.78 -3.06
C VAL A 399 -4.05 -16.21 -1.66
N HIS A 400 -3.39 -16.82 -0.67
CA HIS A 400 -3.41 -16.37 0.73
C HIS A 400 -2.96 -14.90 0.86
N ARG A 401 -1.82 -14.54 0.23
CA ARG A 401 -1.35 -13.14 0.25
C ARG A 401 -2.33 -12.18 -0.41
N ALA A 402 -2.95 -12.58 -1.52
CA ALA A 402 -3.96 -11.75 -2.18
C ALA A 402 -5.22 -11.62 -1.32
N LEU A 403 -5.71 -12.72 -0.73
CA LEU A 403 -6.86 -12.74 0.17
C LEU A 403 -6.67 -11.79 1.36
N GLU A 404 -5.52 -11.86 2.04
CA GLU A 404 -5.23 -10.98 3.17
C GLU A 404 -5.17 -9.50 2.75
N GLN A 405 -4.55 -9.20 1.60
CA GLN A 405 -4.58 -7.84 1.03
C GLN A 405 -6.01 -7.37 0.75
N HIS A 406 -6.83 -8.22 0.14
CA HIS A 406 -8.23 -7.91 -0.19
C HIS A 406 -9.05 -7.67 1.08
N LYS A 407 -8.86 -8.49 2.13
CA LYS A 407 -9.47 -8.30 3.44
C LYS A 407 -9.09 -6.93 4.04
N GLU A 408 -7.81 -6.56 4.01
CA GLU A 408 -7.37 -5.25 4.53
C GLU A 408 -8.02 -4.08 3.80
N VAL A 409 -8.08 -4.12 2.46
CA VAL A 409 -8.74 -3.07 1.66
C VAL A 409 -10.23 -2.97 2.01
N LEU A 410 -10.92 -4.10 2.16
CA LEU A 410 -12.36 -4.14 2.39
C LEU A 410 -12.77 -3.77 3.83
N LYS A 411 -11.85 -3.73 4.81
CA LYS A 411 -12.16 -3.27 6.17
C LYS A 411 -12.74 -1.85 6.23
N CYS A 412 -12.36 -0.99 5.29
CA CYS A 412 -12.82 0.41 5.26
C CYS A 412 -14.15 0.62 4.50
N LEU A 413 -14.76 -0.45 3.96
CA LEU A 413 -15.96 -0.40 3.13
C LEU A 413 -17.10 0.40 3.78
N GLU A 414 -17.51 0.03 5.00
CA GLU A 414 -18.64 0.69 5.67
C GLU A 414 -18.39 2.18 5.90
N ARG A 415 -17.17 2.55 6.30
CA ARG A 415 -16.78 3.94 6.52
C ARG A 415 -16.87 4.75 5.23
N HIS A 416 -16.30 4.25 4.14
CA HIS A 416 -16.34 4.95 2.85
C HIS A 416 -17.75 5.02 2.27
N GLN A 417 -18.56 3.98 2.46
CA GLN A 417 -19.96 3.96 2.06
C GLN A 417 -20.77 5.04 2.79
N GLN A 418 -20.59 5.19 4.10
CA GLN A 418 -21.28 6.23 4.88
C GLN A 418 -20.88 7.65 4.45
N VAL A 419 -19.59 7.89 4.20
CA VAL A 419 -19.09 9.18 3.70
C VAL A 419 -19.72 9.52 2.35
N LEU A 420 -19.72 8.56 1.41
CA LEU A 420 -20.29 8.76 0.09
C LEU A 420 -21.81 9.00 0.16
N GLN A 421 -22.54 8.26 0.98
CA GLN A 421 -23.99 8.44 1.16
C GLN A 421 -24.36 9.82 1.72
N GLY A 422 -23.55 10.38 2.64
CA GLY A 422 -23.75 11.74 3.14
C GLY A 422 -23.59 12.77 2.03
N ILE A 423 -22.45 12.71 1.33
CA ILE A 423 -22.10 13.70 0.29
C ILE A 423 -23.01 13.57 -0.94
N HIS A 424 -23.47 12.37 -1.29
CA HIS A 424 -24.40 12.16 -2.40
C HIS A 424 -25.74 12.89 -2.20
N LYS A 425 -26.21 12.99 -0.95
CA LYS A 425 -27.41 13.77 -0.59
C LYS A 425 -27.16 15.28 -0.72
N ASP A 426 -26.00 15.74 -0.24
CA ASP A 426 -25.66 17.17 -0.17
C ASP A 426 -25.18 17.74 -1.51
N ARG A 427 -24.76 16.85 -2.45
CA ARG A 427 -24.23 17.17 -3.79
C ARG A 427 -23.05 18.15 -3.82
N SER A 428 -22.44 18.37 -2.66
CA SER A 428 -21.36 19.32 -2.45
C SER A 428 -20.51 18.89 -1.26
N VAL A 429 -19.28 19.36 -1.23
CA VAL A 429 -18.33 19.15 -0.13
C VAL A 429 -17.78 20.51 0.27
N ASP A 430 -17.99 20.93 1.52
CA ASP A 430 -17.62 22.26 2.03
C ASP A 430 -18.07 23.43 1.12
N GLY A 431 -19.24 23.29 0.48
CA GLY A 431 -19.80 24.28 -0.44
C GLY A 431 -19.29 24.20 -1.88
N VAL A 432 -18.31 23.32 -2.17
CA VAL A 432 -17.86 23.03 -3.54
C VAL A 432 -18.82 22.05 -4.20
N PRO A 433 -19.50 22.42 -5.29
CA PRO A 433 -20.41 21.51 -5.99
C PRO A 433 -19.62 20.35 -6.61
N VAL A 434 -20.23 19.17 -6.66
CA VAL A 434 -19.63 17.97 -7.26
C VAL A 434 -20.48 17.48 -8.43
N PRO A 435 -19.89 17.05 -9.56
CA PRO A 435 -20.66 16.58 -10.71
C PRO A 435 -21.60 15.42 -10.33
N PRO A 436 -22.93 15.54 -10.56
CA PRO A 436 -23.91 14.55 -10.10
C PRO A 436 -23.73 13.18 -10.78
N ASP A 437 -23.35 13.19 -12.07
CA ASP A 437 -23.07 11.96 -12.81
C ASP A 437 -21.87 11.19 -12.23
N GLN A 438 -20.85 11.91 -11.71
CA GLN A 438 -19.67 11.28 -11.11
C GLN A 438 -19.99 10.72 -9.72
N LEU A 439 -20.77 11.45 -8.90
CA LEU A 439 -21.27 10.92 -7.63
C LEU A 439 -22.12 9.66 -7.81
N GLN A 440 -22.97 9.65 -8.84
CA GLN A 440 -23.79 8.50 -9.17
C GLN A 440 -22.94 7.31 -9.63
N ASP A 441 -21.93 7.54 -10.46
CA ASP A 441 -20.97 6.51 -10.85
C ASP A 441 -20.24 5.89 -9.64
N MET A 442 -19.70 6.73 -8.74
CA MET A 442 -19.07 6.25 -7.51
C MET A 442 -20.04 5.43 -6.64
N ALA A 443 -21.32 5.82 -6.58
CA ALA A 443 -22.33 5.11 -5.81
C ALA A 443 -22.65 3.73 -6.42
N GLU A 444 -22.72 3.62 -7.75
CA GLU A 444 -22.92 2.35 -8.45
C GLU A 444 -21.75 1.40 -8.21
N ARG A 445 -20.51 1.92 -8.28
CA ARG A 445 -19.28 1.18 -8.00
C ARG A 445 -19.20 0.73 -6.54
N MET A 446 -19.54 1.61 -5.60
CA MET A 446 -19.63 1.28 -4.17
C MET A 446 -20.63 0.16 -3.92
N ASN A 447 -21.80 0.22 -4.57
CA ASN A 447 -22.81 -0.82 -4.46
C ASN A 447 -22.29 -2.16 -5.00
N PHE A 448 -21.63 -2.15 -6.17
CA PHE A 448 -20.98 -3.34 -6.72
C PHE A 448 -19.97 -3.95 -5.74
N VAL A 449 -19.05 -3.14 -5.20
CA VAL A 449 -18.06 -3.61 -4.22
C VAL A 449 -18.76 -4.19 -2.99
N SER A 450 -19.80 -3.50 -2.48
CA SER A 450 -20.57 -3.97 -1.32
C SER A 450 -21.23 -5.31 -1.57
N THR A 451 -21.86 -5.52 -2.73
CA THR A 451 -22.58 -6.76 -3.04
C THR A 451 -21.67 -7.92 -3.44
N SER A 452 -20.51 -7.63 -4.03
CA SER A 452 -19.61 -8.66 -4.57
C SER A 452 -18.48 -9.04 -3.60
N SER A 453 -18.21 -8.23 -2.58
CA SER A 453 -17.11 -8.45 -1.62
C SER A 453 -17.19 -9.80 -0.89
N SER A 454 -18.35 -10.14 -0.31
CA SER A 454 -18.53 -11.40 0.43
C SER A 454 -18.34 -12.62 -0.47
N ILE A 455 -18.90 -12.58 -1.68
CA ILE A 455 -18.78 -13.65 -2.68
C ILE A 455 -17.31 -13.83 -3.08
N HIS A 456 -16.62 -12.74 -3.37
CA HIS A 456 -15.20 -12.75 -3.75
C HIS A 456 -14.31 -13.32 -2.64
N LEU A 457 -14.50 -12.87 -1.39
CA LEU A 457 -13.72 -13.37 -0.26
C LEU A 457 -13.95 -14.86 -0.02
N ALA A 458 -15.21 -15.31 -0.06
CA ALA A 458 -15.54 -16.73 0.09
C ALA A 458 -14.93 -17.58 -1.04
N LYS A 459 -14.95 -17.09 -2.28
CA LYS A 459 -14.31 -17.73 -3.43
C LYS A 459 -12.79 -17.84 -3.26
N MET A 460 -12.14 -16.78 -2.79
CA MET A 460 -10.69 -16.74 -2.56
C MET A 460 -10.26 -17.68 -1.43
N GLU A 461 -11.01 -17.73 -0.33
CA GLU A 461 -10.80 -18.68 0.77
C GLU A 461 -10.95 -20.13 0.31
N PHE A 462 -11.98 -20.42 -0.49
CA PHE A 462 -12.14 -21.75 -1.09
C PHE A 462 -10.97 -22.09 -2.02
N LEU A 463 -10.51 -21.15 -2.85
CA LEU A 463 -9.40 -21.36 -3.77
C LEU A 463 -8.08 -21.64 -3.03
N GLU A 464 -7.83 -20.94 -1.93
CA GLU A 464 -6.68 -21.18 -1.05
C GLU A 464 -6.72 -22.60 -0.48
N ASN A 465 -7.82 -22.97 0.18
CA ASN A 465 -8.00 -24.28 0.77
C ASN A 465 -7.95 -25.42 -0.26
N LYS A 466 -8.51 -25.18 -1.46
CA LYS A 466 -8.45 -26.11 -2.59
C LYS A 466 -7.01 -26.45 -2.93
N HIS A 467 -6.15 -25.45 -3.06
CA HIS A 467 -4.75 -25.67 -3.40
C HIS A 467 -3.92 -26.22 -2.25
N HIS A 468 -4.20 -25.85 -1.00
CA HIS A 468 -3.61 -26.51 0.17
C HIS A 468 -3.92 -28.01 0.20
N MET A 469 -5.19 -28.39 -0.04
CA MET A 469 -5.60 -29.80 -0.10
C MET A 469 -4.89 -30.55 -1.24
N GLN A 470 -4.83 -29.96 -2.43
CA GLN A 470 -4.13 -30.58 -3.56
C GLN A 470 -2.63 -30.77 -3.29
N ALA A 471 -1.97 -29.78 -2.69
CA ALA A 471 -0.56 -29.88 -2.32
C ALA A 471 -0.33 -31.00 -1.30
N PHE A 472 -1.21 -31.12 -0.29
CA PHE A 472 -1.17 -32.17 0.71
C PHE A 472 -1.32 -33.57 0.08
N LEU A 473 -2.31 -33.76 -0.80
CA LEU A 473 -2.56 -35.05 -1.46
C LEU A 473 -1.40 -35.45 -2.38
N ILE A 474 -0.82 -34.52 -3.14
CA ILE A 474 0.34 -34.80 -4.00
C ILE A 474 1.58 -35.16 -3.18
N LEU A 475 1.82 -34.46 -2.07
CA LEU A 475 2.91 -34.79 -1.16
C LEU A 475 2.72 -36.21 -0.59
N ALA A 476 1.51 -36.53 -0.15
CA ALA A 476 1.16 -37.85 0.37
C ALA A 476 1.36 -38.96 -0.67
N GLU A 477 0.92 -38.74 -1.92
CA GLU A 477 1.15 -39.68 -3.03
C GLU A 477 2.65 -39.86 -3.34
N SER A 478 3.42 -38.77 -3.33
CA SER A 478 4.87 -38.82 -3.53
C SER A 478 5.56 -39.64 -2.45
N LYS A 479 5.17 -39.45 -1.18
CA LYS A 479 5.67 -40.24 -0.06
C LYS A 479 5.27 -41.70 -0.16
N LEU A 480 4.01 -41.99 -0.45
CA LEU A 480 3.54 -43.36 -0.64
C LEU A 480 4.34 -44.07 -1.74
N LYS A 481 4.50 -43.43 -2.91
CA LYS A 481 5.32 -43.96 -4.01
C LYS A 481 6.75 -44.29 -3.59
N SER A 482 7.33 -43.53 -2.65
CA SER A 482 8.67 -43.80 -2.13
C SER A 482 8.75 -44.99 -1.16
N TRP A 483 7.62 -45.45 -0.62
CA TRP A 483 7.57 -46.55 0.34
C TRP A 483 7.10 -47.88 -0.25
N ILE A 484 6.39 -47.85 -1.37
CA ILE A 484 5.87 -49.05 -2.05
C ILE A 484 6.79 -49.56 -3.18
N ILE A 485 8.00 -49.00 -3.31
CA ILE A 485 9.01 -49.50 -4.25
C ILE A 485 9.50 -50.89 -3.84
N LYS A 486 10.23 -51.56 -4.74
CA LYS A 486 11.00 -52.75 -4.39
C LYS A 486 12.05 -52.41 -3.32
N TYR A 487 12.18 -53.30 -2.34
CA TYR A 487 12.95 -53.04 -1.13
C TYR A 487 14.45 -53.31 -1.28
N GLY A 488 15.28 -52.55 -0.58
CA GLY A 488 16.72 -52.79 -0.52
C GLY A 488 17.10 -53.79 0.58
N ARG A 489 18.36 -53.71 1.01
CA ARG A 489 18.85 -54.45 2.19
C ARG A 489 18.18 -53.97 3.48
N GLN A 490 18.27 -54.77 4.54
CA GLN A 490 17.65 -54.53 5.85
C GLN A 490 17.77 -53.07 6.33
N GLU A 491 18.99 -52.51 6.40
CA GLU A 491 19.24 -51.13 6.85
C GLU A 491 18.44 -50.07 6.06
N SER A 492 18.30 -50.26 4.74
CA SER A 492 17.53 -49.36 3.89
C SER A 492 16.03 -49.45 4.18
N VAL A 493 15.53 -50.64 4.50
CA VAL A 493 14.11 -50.87 4.86
C VAL A 493 13.83 -50.30 6.26
N GLU A 494 14.78 -50.43 7.20
CA GLU A 494 14.69 -49.80 8.52
C GLU A 494 14.61 -48.27 8.42
N LEU A 495 15.44 -47.66 7.56
CA LEU A 495 15.38 -46.23 7.29
C LEU A 495 14.02 -45.83 6.66
N MET A 496 13.48 -46.66 5.77
CA MET A 496 12.17 -46.44 5.18
C MET A 496 11.04 -46.49 6.23
N LEU A 497 11.08 -47.47 7.13
CA LEU A 497 10.13 -47.59 8.24
C LEU A 497 10.26 -46.41 9.20
N HIS A 498 11.48 -45.96 9.51
CA HIS A 498 11.68 -44.76 10.31
C HIS A 498 11.07 -43.52 9.67
N ASN A 499 11.30 -43.33 8.36
CA ASN A 499 10.71 -42.23 7.59
C ASN A 499 9.18 -42.30 7.58
N TYR A 500 8.60 -43.50 7.43
CA TYR A 500 7.16 -43.71 7.53
C TYR A 500 6.62 -43.30 8.90
N VAL A 501 7.18 -43.84 9.98
CA VAL A 501 6.75 -43.53 11.37
C VAL A 501 6.88 -42.04 11.65
N SER A 502 7.97 -41.42 11.21
CA SER A 502 8.17 -39.98 11.40
C SER A 502 7.12 -39.15 10.65
N PHE A 503 6.74 -39.51 9.43
CA PHE A 503 5.77 -38.76 8.65
C PHE A 503 4.33 -39.04 9.07
N VAL A 504 3.97 -40.31 9.32
CA VAL A 504 2.59 -40.69 9.60
C VAL A 504 2.23 -40.43 11.06
N GLU A 505 3.07 -40.87 12.00
CA GLU A 505 2.75 -40.83 13.42
C GLU A 505 3.21 -39.51 14.06
N LYS A 506 4.49 -39.14 13.89
CA LYS A 506 5.02 -37.93 14.56
C LYS A 506 4.51 -36.62 13.97
N GLN A 507 4.21 -36.58 12.68
CA GLN A 507 3.62 -35.40 12.03
C GLN A 507 2.09 -35.44 12.01
N HIS A 508 1.43 -36.42 12.64
CA HIS A 508 -0.04 -36.51 12.73
C HIS A 508 -0.71 -36.42 11.35
N PHE A 509 -0.26 -37.25 10.40
CA PHE A 509 -0.64 -37.17 9.00
C PHE A 509 -2.16 -37.25 8.77
N PHE A 510 -2.84 -38.17 9.46
CA PHE A 510 -4.29 -38.35 9.31
C PHE A 510 -5.08 -37.20 9.94
N GLU A 511 -4.65 -36.72 11.11
CA GLU A 511 -5.27 -35.57 11.78
C GLU A 511 -5.12 -34.29 10.94
N ASN A 512 -3.95 -34.08 10.31
CA ASN A 512 -3.72 -32.95 9.42
C ASN A 512 -4.68 -32.96 8.22
N TYR A 513 -4.94 -34.13 7.63
CA TYR A 513 -5.95 -34.25 6.57
C TYR A 513 -7.33 -33.80 7.08
N GLU A 514 -7.76 -34.28 8.24
CA GLU A 514 -9.09 -33.93 8.78
C GLU A 514 -9.22 -32.41 9.02
N VAL A 515 -8.18 -31.76 9.54
CA VAL A 515 -8.15 -30.31 9.73
C VAL A 515 -8.24 -29.57 8.39
N LEU A 516 -7.44 -29.96 7.40
CA LEU A 516 -7.45 -29.35 6.07
C LEU A 516 -8.78 -29.57 5.35
N PHE A 517 -9.35 -30.78 5.45
CA PHE A 517 -10.61 -31.14 4.82
C PHE A 517 -11.78 -30.39 5.45
N GLN A 518 -11.77 -30.20 6.77
CA GLN A 518 -12.78 -29.42 7.47
C GLN A 518 -12.74 -27.93 7.07
N SER A 519 -11.54 -27.34 6.97
CA SER A 519 -11.37 -25.96 6.47
C SER A 519 -11.86 -25.82 5.03
N LEU A 520 -11.47 -26.76 4.15
CA LEU A 520 -11.92 -26.82 2.77
C LEU A 520 -13.44 -26.90 2.69
N LYS A 521 -14.07 -27.79 3.47
CA LYS A 521 -15.52 -27.95 3.50
C LYS A 521 -16.24 -26.67 3.92
N GLN A 522 -15.77 -26.01 4.99
CA GLN A 522 -16.37 -24.76 5.47
C GLN A 522 -16.28 -23.65 4.43
N SER A 523 -15.10 -23.48 3.80
CA SER A 523 -14.93 -22.47 2.74
C SER A 523 -15.74 -22.78 1.47
N ALA A 524 -15.91 -24.08 1.14
CA ALA A 524 -16.75 -24.51 0.03
C ALA A 524 -18.24 -24.21 0.27
N GLU A 525 -18.75 -24.50 1.48
CA GLU A 525 -20.12 -24.17 1.88
C GLU A 525 -20.34 -22.65 1.85
N ALA A 526 -19.44 -21.88 2.45
CA ALA A 526 -19.51 -20.41 2.44
C ALA A 526 -19.50 -19.82 1.02
N TYR A 527 -18.70 -20.38 0.11
CA TYR A 527 -18.66 -19.93 -1.28
C TYR A 527 -19.96 -20.25 -2.03
N VAL A 528 -20.49 -21.47 -1.89
CA VAL A 528 -21.75 -21.88 -2.53
C VAL A 528 -22.93 -21.06 -1.99
N ASP A 529 -22.98 -20.82 -0.69
CA ASP A 529 -24.05 -20.04 -0.05
C ASP A 529 -24.00 -18.56 -0.50
N ALA A 530 -22.79 -18.01 -0.68
CA ALA A 530 -22.62 -16.64 -1.16
C ALA A 530 -22.95 -16.49 -2.66
N ASP A 531 -22.59 -17.47 -3.49
CA ASP A 531 -22.75 -17.45 -4.95
C ASP A 531 -23.95 -18.27 -5.44
N SER A 532 -25.14 -18.01 -4.86
CA SER A 532 -26.40 -18.72 -5.18
C SER A 532 -26.90 -18.55 -6.63
N SER A 533 -26.17 -17.80 -7.47
CA SER A 533 -26.58 -17.46 -8.83
C SER A 533 -25.94 -18.30 -9.94
N VAL A 534 -24.89 -19.09 -9.63
CA VAL A 534 -24.08 -19.81 -10.63
C VAL A 534 -24.06 -21.32 -10.37
N ASP A 535 -24.97 -22.06 -11.02
CA ASP A 535 -25.12 -23.53 -10.92
C ASP A 535 -23.83 -24.28 -11.39
N GLU A 536 -23.09 -23.72 -12.35
CA GLU A 536 -21.81 -24.28 -12.80
C GLU A 536 -20.70 -24.22 -11.73
N GLY A 537 -20.70 -23.17 -10.90
CA GLY A 537 -19.75 -22.99 -9.80
C GLY A 537 -19.99 -24.00 -8.69
N GLU A 538 -21.25 -24.17 -8.28
CA GLU A 538 -21.65 -25.15 -7.28
C GLU A 538 -21.36 -26.59 -7.73
N MET A 539 -21.70 -26.94 -8.98
CA MET A 539 -21.38 -28.24 -9.54
C MET A 539 -19.87 -28.49 -9.58
N GLY A 540 -19.07 -27.46 -9.88
CA GLY A 540 -17.61 -27.52 -9.85
C GLY A 540 -17.05 -27.79 -8.45
N VAL A 541 -17.54 -27.07 -7.43
CA VAL A 541 -17.17 -27.28 -6.02
C VAL A 541 -17.54 -28.70 -5.57
N ARG A 542 -18.78 -29.14 -5.83
CA ARG A 542 -19.25 -30.49 -5.48
C ARG A 542 -18.43 -31.59 -6.17
N ARG A 543 -18.04 -31.39 -7.43
CA ARG A 543 -17.19 -32.33 -8.17
C ARG A 543 -15.83 -32.45 -7.51
N PHE A 544 -15.16 -31.33 -7.26
CA PHE A 544 -13.85 -31.31 -6.61
C PHE A 544 -13.88 -31.96 -5.22
N MET A 545 -14.89 -31.64 -4.40
CA MET A 545 -15.05 -32.26 -3.07
C MET A 545 -15.17 -33.78 -3.15
N ARG A 546 -15.90 -34.31 -4.13
CA ARG A 546 -15.98 -35.77 -4.35
C ARG A 546 -14.63 -36.36 -4.76
N GLU A 547 -13.90 -35.69 -5.65
CA GLU A 547 -12.57 -36.14 -6.08
C GLU A 547 -11.62 -36.26 -4.88
N VAL A 548 -11.55 -35.24 -4.01
CA VAL A 548 -10.75 -35.26 -2.77
C VAL A 548 -11.11 -36.45 -1.88
N VAL A 549 -12.39 -36.68 -1.62
CA VAL A 549 -12.85 -37.80 -0.78
C VAL A 549 -12.49 -39.15 -1.40
N THR A 550 -12.65 -39.31 -2.72
CA THR A 550 -12.31 -40.57 -3.41
C THR A 550 -10.80 -40.83 -3.41
N GLN A 551 -10.00 -39.80 -3.67
CA GLN A 551 -8.53 -39.88 -3.67
C GLN A 551 -8.02 -40.21 -2.27
N TRP A 552 -8.52 -39.53 -1.23
CA TRP A 552 -8.16 -39.80 0.16
C TRP A 552 -8.51 -41.23 0.59
N ARG A 553 -9.66 -41.75 0.16
CA ARG A 553 -10.07 -43.12 0.51
C ARG A 553 -9.04 -44.14 0.01
N SER A 554 -8.59 -44.05 -1.24
CA SER A 554 -7.54 -44.95 -1.77
C SER A 554 -6.21 -44.73 -1.05
N LEU A 555 -5.74 -43.48 -1.03
CA LEU A 555 -4.45 -43.10 -0.50
C LEU A 555 -4.28 -43.49 0.97
N SER A 556 -5.32 -43.25 1.78
CA SER A 556 -5.29 -43.55 3.21
C SER A 556 -5.36 -45.06 3.51
N MET A 557 -5.94 -45.88 2.62
CA MET A 557 -5.87 -47.34 2.75
C MET A 557 -4.46 -47.85 2.45
N GLU A 558 -3.84 -47.37 1.37
CA GLU A 558 -2.49 -47.75 0.98
C GLU A 558 -1.44 -47.30 2.00
N VAL A 559 -1.51 -46.05 2.49
CA VAL A 559 -0.60 -45.57 3.54
C VAL A 559 -0.72 -46.41 4.82
N ARG A 560 -1.91 -46.91 5.17
CA ARG A 560 -2.07 -47.79 6.36
C ARG A 560 -1.46 -49.17 6.16
N SER A 561 -1.39 -49.70 4.94
CA SER A 561 -0.83 -51.02 4.67
C SER A 561 0.71 -51.02 4.62
N VAL A 562 1.34 -49.89 4.30
CA VAL A 562 2.81 -49.77 4.18
C VAL A 562 3.54 -50.28 5.42
N ARG A 563 3.08 -49.91 6.64
CA ARG A 563 3.75 -50.32 7.88
C ARG A 563 3.86 -51.83 8.01
N SER A 564 2.75 -52.54 7.80
CA SER A 564 2.70 -54.00 7.89
C SER A 564 3.66 -54.64 6.90
N MET A 565 3.74 -54.13 5.67
CA MET A 565 4.65 -54.65 4.66
C MET A 565 6.12 -54.42 5.01
N LEU A 566 6.47 -53.23 5.50
CA LEU A 566 7.84 -52.93 5.93
C LEU A 566 8.26 -53.80 7.12
N GLU A 567 7.38 -53.97 8.12
CA GLU A 567 7.63 -54.85 9.27
C GLU A 567 7.75 -56.33 8.84
N GLU A 568 6.95 -56.78 7.87
CA GLU A 568 7.03 -58.13 7.31
C GLU A 568 8.36 -58.39 6.57
N VAL A 569 8.83 -57.41 5.78
CA VAL A 569 10.13 -57.50 5.09
C VAL A 569 11.28 -57.54 6.09
N LEU A 570 11.23 -56.72 7.14
CA LEU A 570 12.25 -56.72 8.19
C LEU A 570 12.28 -58.04 8.98
N SER A 571 11.11 -58.57 9.32
CA SER A 571 10.99 -59.88 9.98
C SER A 571 11.58 -61.01 9.13
N ASN A 572 11.35 -60.98 7.81
CA ASN A 572 11.97 -61.93 6.89
C ASN A 572 13.49 -61.75 6.76
N TRP A 573 14.00 -60.51 6.80
CA TRP A 573 15.44 -60.25 6.84
C TRP A 573 16.09 -60.79 8.11
N GLU A 574 15.47 -60.60 9.28
CA GLU A 574 15.97 -61.12 10.56
C GLU A 574 15.94 -62.65 10.58
N ARG A 575 14.85 -63.25 10.11
CA ARG A 575 14.71 -64.71 9.97
C ARG A 575 15.72 -65.28 8.98
N TYR A 576 15.90 -64.67 7.81
CA TYR A 576 16.89 -65.11 6.82
C TYR A 576 18.30 -65.02 7.38
N SER A 577 18.68 -63.89 7.97
CA SER A 577 20.04 -63.66 8.47
C SER A 577 20.38 -64.60 9.63
N SER A 578 19.46 -64.79 10.57
CA SER A 578 19.65 -65.69 11.71
C SER A 578 19.73 -67.17 11.29
N THR A 579 18.85 -67.61 10.38
CA THR A 579 18.85 -69.00 9.88
C THR A 579 20.06 -69.29 9.00
N VAL A 580 20.50 -68.34 8.15
CA VAL A 580 21.74 -68.46 7.38
C VAL A 580 22.93 -68.62 8.31
N ALA A 581 23.07 -67.75 9.32
CA ALA A 581 24.21 -67.76 10.23
C ALA A 581 24.29 -69.07 11.02
N SER A 582 23.15 -69.53 11.56
CA SER A 582 23.09 -70.79 12.32
C SER A 582 23.34 -72.01 11.43
N LEU A 583 22.74 -72.04 10.23
CA LEU A 583 22.89 -73.16 9.29
C LEU A 583 24.29 -73.23 8.72
N GLN A 584 24.93 -72.10 8.43
CA GLN A 584 26.33 -72.05 7.98
C GLN A 584 27.27 -72.65 9.02
N ALA A 585 27.17 -72.20 10.27
CA ALA A 585 27.98 -72.72 11.37
C ALA A 585 27.75 -74.22 11.56
N TRP A 586 26.49 -74.67 11.55
CA TRP A 586 26.18 -76.09 11.67
C TRP A 586 26.67 -76.92 10.47
N LEU A 587 26.58 -76.40 9.24
CA LEU A 587 27.08 -77.10 8.05
C LEU A 587 28.60 -77.31 8.11
N GLU A 588 29.35 -76.33 8.63
CA GLU A 588 30.80 -76.45 8.83
C GLU A 588 31.11 -77.56 9.85
N ASP A 589 30.45 -77.55 11.01
CA ASP A 589 30.60 -78.59 12.04
C ASP A 589 30.16 -79.98 11.53
N ALA A 590 29.10 -80.03 10.71
CA ALA A 590 28.56 -81.25 10.14
C ALA A 590 29.51 -81.86 9.09
N GLU A 591 30.13 -81.02 8.26
CA GLU A 591 31.14 -81.42 7.28
C GLU A 591 32.37 -82.02 7.99
N GLU A 592 32.78 -81.47 9.14
CA GLU A 592 33.83 -82.06 9.98
C GLU A 592 33.37 -83.39 10.61
N ALA A 593 32.17 -83.44 11.18
CA ALA A 593 31.60 -84.63 11.82
C ALA A 593 31.47 -85.82 10.85
N LEU A 594 31.31 -85.58 9.55
CA LEU A 594 31.31 -86.63 8.51
C LEU A 594 32.62 -87.43 8.45
N SER A 595 33.74 -86.86 8.87
CA SER A 595 35.04 -87.55 8.91
C SER A 595 35.24 -88.42 10.15
N GLN A 596 34.34 -88.32 11.13
CA GLN A 596 34.45 -88.97 12.44
C GLN A 596 33.85 -90.40 12.45
N PRO A 597 34.13 -91.22 13.49
CA PRO A 597 33.54 -92.55 13.65
C PRO A 597 32.01 -92.52 13.80
N GLU A 598 31.37 -93.66 13.48
CA GLU A 598 29.90 -93.80 13.43
C GLU A 598 29.17 -93.39 14.73
N ASN A 599 29.76 -93.68 15.89
CA ASN A 599 29.17 -93.32 17.19
C ASN A 599 29.09 -91.78 17.37
N THR A 600 30.09 -91.05 16.89
CA THR A 600 30.12 -89.58 16.95
C THR A 600 29.14 -88.98 15.95
N LYS A 601 29.01 -89.59 14.76
CA LYS A 601 28.02 -89.19 13.75
C LYS A 601 26.58 -89.31 14.25
N GLN A 602 26.26 -90.44 14.87
CA GLN A 602 24.93 -90.68 15.45
C GLN A 602 24.57 -89.64 16.51
N GLY A 603 25.52 -89.26 17.37
CA GLY A 603 25.31 -88.23 18.39
C GLY A 603 25.13 -86.82 17.80
N PHE A 604 25.92 -86.46 16.78
CA PHE A 604 25.84 -85.13 16.16
C PHE A 604 24.56 -84.95 15.33
N PHE A 605 24.21 -85.93 14.51
CA PHE A 605 23.04 -85.87 13.61
C PHE A 605 21.72 -86.28 14.27
N TRP A 606 21.68 -86.48 15.60
CA TRP A 606 20.46 -86.86 16.32
C TRP A 606 19.34 -85.84 16.10
N ASN A 607 19.66 -84.54 16.09
CA ASN A 607 18.71 -83.45 15.90
C ASN A 607 18.68 -82.93 14.45
N LEU A 608 18.87 -83.82 13.46
CA LEU A 608 18.85 -83.43 12.04
C LEU A 608 17.50 -82.85 11.61
N SER A 609 16.39 -83.30 12.22
CA SER A 609 15.03 -82.80 11.99
C SER A 609 14.91 -81.30 12.21
N HIS A 610 15.42 -80.78 13.33
CA HIS A 610 15.48 -79.34 13.60
C HIS A 610 16.20 -78.57 12.50
N TRP A 611 17.32 -79.09 11.99
CA TRP A 611 18.08 -78.41 10.93
C TRP A 611 17.41 -78.48 9.56
N MET A 612 16.61 -79.53 9.30
CA MET A 612 15.71 -79.56 8.14
C MET A 612 14.67 -78.43 8.21
N ASP A 613 14.09 -78.20 9.38
CA ASP A 613 13.13 -77.10 9.58
C ASP A 613 13.81 -75.73 9.44
N GLN A 614 15.04 -75.56 9.96
CA GLN A 614 15.84 -74.34 9.78
C GLN A 614 16.18 -74.08 8.31
N HIS A 615 16.54 -75.12 7.56
CA HIS A 615 16.81 -75.04 6.12
C HIS A 615 15.56 -74.64 5.32
N ALA A 616 14.39 -75.22 5.64
CA ALA A 616 13.13 -74.83 5.04
C ALA A 616 12.79 -73.36 5.37
N ALA A 617 12.91 -72.96 6.64
CA ALA A 617 12.67 -71.60 7.10
C ALA A 617 13.57 -70.55 6.42
N MET A 618 14.84 -70.88 6.19
CA MET A 618 15.78 -70.03 5.44
C MET A 618 15.32 -69.83 4.00
N ASN A 619 14.87 -70.90 3.33
CA ASN A 619 14.41 -70.83 1.95
C ASN A 619 13.12 -70.04 1.82
N ASP A 620 12.15 -70.23 2.73
CA ASP A 620 10.90 -69.49 2.72
C ASP A 620 11.15 -67.98 2.87
N ALA A 621 11.96 -67.59 3.87
CA ALA A 621 12.33 -66.20 4.08
C ALA A 621 13.12 -65.62 2.90
N GLY A 622 14.09 -66.37 2.37
CA GLY A 622 14.91 -65.94 1.24
C GLY A 622 14.11 -65.77 -0.05
N ASN A 623 13.16 -66.67 -0.33
CA ASN A 623 12.27 -66.57 -1.50
C ASN A 623 11.33 -65.36 -1.39
N PHE A 624 10.76 -65.12 -0.21
CA PHE A 624 9.96 -63.91 0.04
C PHE A 624 10.77 -62.63 -0.23
N LEU A 625 12.00 -62.56 0.29
CA LEU A 625 12.88 -61.41 0.07
C LEU A 625 13.25 -61.25 -1.40
N ILE A 626 13.50 -62.34 -2.13
CA ILE A 626 13.77 -62.32 -3.57
C ILE A 626 12.60 -61.71 -4.36
N GLU A 627 11.36 -62.00 -3.97
CA GLU A 627 10.18 -61.47 -4.65
C GLU A 627 9.90 -60.00 -4.32
N THR A 628 10.23 -59.57 -3.10
CA THR A 628 9.89 -58.24 -2.58
C THR A 628 10.99 -57.20 -2.74
N CYS A 629 12.26 -57.63 -2.79
CA CYS A 629 13.41 -56.75 -2.92
C CYS A 629 13.72 -56.34 -4.37
N ASP A 630 14.60 -55.35 -4.53
CA ASP A 630 15.10 -54.88 -5.82
C ASP A 630 15.98 -55.94 -6.52
N GLU A 631 16.20 -55.75 -7.82
CA GLU A 631 16.90 -56.73 -8.65
C GLU A 631 18.32 -57.06 -8.16
N THR A 632 19.01 -56.09 -7.55
CA THR A 632 20.38 -56.28 -7.07
C THR A 632 20.41 -57.19 -5.85
N VAL A 633 19.56 -56.89 -4.87
CA VAL A 633 19.41 -57.67 -3.64
C VAL A 633 18.87 -59.06 -3.94
N SER A 634 17.88 -59.15 -4.82
CA SER A 634 17.31 -60.44 -5.22
C SER A 634 18.31 -61.33 -5.95
N LEU A 635 19.26 -60.77 -6.71
CA LEU A 635 20.33 -61.55 -7.33
C LEU A 635 21.31 -62.09 -6.28
N ASP A 636 21.74 -61.26 -5.34
CA ASP A 636 22.64 -61.64 -4.24
C ASP A 636 22.02 -62.79 -3.42
N LEU A 637 20.75 -62.66 -3.03
CA LEU A 637 20.01 -63.66 -2.28
C LEU A 637 19.89 -64.99 -3.04
N LYS A 638 19.59 -64.94 -4.34
CA LYS A 638 19.55 -66.15 -5.20
C LYS A 638 20.89 -66.86 -5.22
N GLN A 639 21.99 -66.11 -5.34
CA GLN A 639 23.32 -66.70 -5.38
C GLN A 639 23.70 -67.34 -4.03
N GLN A 640 23.41 -66.67 -2.92
CA GLN A 640 23.67 -67.20 -1.58
C GLN A 640 22.83 -68.45 -1.28
N LEU A 641 21.53 -68.43 -1.61
CA LEU A 641 20.67 -69.60 -1.49
C LEU A 641 21.15 -70.76 -2.37
N LEU A 642 21.58 -70.50 -3.60
CA LEU A 642 22.10 -71.54 -4.49
C LEU A 642 23.31 -72.27 -3.88
N LEU A 643 24.24 -71.51 -3.29
CA LEU A 643 25.43 -72.07 -2.64
C LEU A 643 25.07 -72.88 -1.39
N LEU A 644 24.24 -72.32 -0.50
CA LEU A 644 23.83 -72.98 0.74
C LEU A 644 22.97 -74.22 0.49
N ASN A 645 22.01 -74.15 -0.43
CA ASN A 645 21.20 -75.29 -0.83
C ASN A 645 22.04 -76.38 -1.50
N GLY A 646 23.09 -75.99 -2.24
CA GLY A 646 24.08 -76.91 -2.79
C GLY A 646 24.81 -77.69 -1.68
N ARG A 647 25.43 -76.99 -0.74
CA ARG A 647 26.13 -77.59 0.41
C ARG A 647 25.21 -78.49 1.24
N TRP A 648 24.03 -77.99 1.57
CA TRP A 648 23.02 -78.75 2.32
C TRP A 648 22.64 -80.05 1.62
N ARG A 649 22.35 -80.01 0.31
CA ARG A 649 21.99 -81.20 -0.46
C ARG A 649 23.11 -82.24 -0.45
N ASP A 650 24.35 -81.82 -0.65
CA ASP A 650 25.51 -82.71 -0.71
C ASP A 650 25.80 -83.36 0.65
N LEU A 651 25.60 -82.61 1.75
CA LEU A 651 25.66 -83.14 3.12
C LEU A 651 24.49 -84.10 3.38
N PHE A 652 23.25 -83.67 3.13
CA PHE A 652 22.03 -84.39 3.44
C PHE A 652 21.98 -85.77 2.77
N LEU A 653 22.46 -85.90 1.53
CA LEU A 653 22.56 -87.18 0.83
C LEU A 653 23.38 -88.22 1.62
N LYS A 654 24.38 -87.78 2.39
CA LYS A 654 25.25 -88.63 3.21
C LYS A 654 24.65 -88.94 4.58
N VAL A 655 23.80 -88.06 5.13
CA VAL A 655 23.31 -88.14 6.52
C VAL A 655 21.80 -88.41 6.66
N LYS A 656 21.06 -88.53 5.55
CA LYS A 656 19.60 -88.73 5.53
C LYS A 656 19.09 -89.89 6.39
N GLN A 657 19.93 -90.90 6.63
CA GLN A 657 19.57 -92.04 7.49
C GLN A 657 19.31 -91.64 8.96
N TYR A 658 19.88 -90.53 9.42
CA TYR A 658 19.69 -90.01 10.78
C TYR A 658 18.44 -89.13 10.91
N ALA A 659 17.76 -88.79 9.81
CA ALA A 659 16.56 -87.94 9.84
C ALA A 659 15.38 -88.55 10.63
N HIS A 660 15.36 -89.88 10.77
CA HIS A 660 14.36 -90.63 11.53
C HIS A 660 14.90 -91.20 12.86
N ALA A 661 16.04 -90.69 13.35
CA ALA A 661 16.66 -91.20 14.58
C ALA A 661 15.69 -91.12 15.78
N ASP A 662 14.93 -90.03 15.88
CA ASP A 662 13.93 -89.82 16.94
C ASP A 662 12.78 -90.82 16.89
N GLU A 663 12.30 -91.15 15.68
CA GLU A 663 11.24 -92.13 15.47
C GLU A 663 11.73 -93.54 15.78
N LEU A 664 12.98 -93.85 15.40
CA LEU A 664 13.61 -95.14 15.63
C LEU A 664 13.87 -95.38 17.13
N GLU A 665 14.32 -94.34 17.85
CA GLU A 665 14.55 -94.41 19.29
C GLU A 665 13.23 -94.46 20.08
N LYS A 666 12.21 -93.71 19.64
CA LYS A 666 10.85 -93.84 20.16
C LYS A 666 10.29 -95.24 19.95
N TRP A 667 10.45 -95.81 18.75
CA TRP A 667 10.01 -97.17 18.44
C TRP A 667 10.76 -98.21 19.27
N ARG A 668 12.08 -98.07 19.46
CA ARG A 668 12.86 -98.92 20.37
C ARG A 668 12.35 -98.85 21.80
N LYS A 669 12.07 -97.64 22.31
CA LYS A 669 11.54 -97.44 23.67
C LYS A 669 10.15 -98.05 23.83
N ASP A 670 9.28 -97.88 22.85
CA ASP A 670 7.93 -98.44 22.86
C ASP A 670 7.95 -99.97 22.69
N HIS A 671 8.87 -100.50 21.88
CA HIS A 671 9.11 -101.93 21.74
C HIS A 671 9.63 -102.55 23.04
N LEU A 672 10.60 -101.92 23.71
CA LEU A 672 11.10 -102.35 25.01
C LEU A 672 10.00 -102.35 26.09
N LYS A 673 9.17 -101.30 26.11
CA LYS A 673 7.98 -101.24 26.99
C LYS A 673 7.00 -102.37 26.69
N ALA A 674 6.70 -102.61 25.41
CA ALA A 674 5.80 -103.68 25.00
C ALA A 674 6.34 -105.07 25.39
N ILE A 675 7.64 -105.33 25.19
CA ILE A 675 8.30 -106.56 25.64
C ILE A 675 8.18 -106.71 27.16
N SER A 676 8.43 -105.64 27.93
CA SER A 676 8.32 -105.68 29.39
C SER A 676 6.89 -106.03 29.83
N ALA A 677 5.88 -105.42 29.21
CA ALA A 677 4.47 -105.69 29.52
C ALA A 677 4.06 -107.13 29.14
N LEU A 678 4.53 -107.65 28.01
CA LEU A 678 4.28 -109.03 27.59
C LEU A 678 4.93 -110.04 28.54
N LYS A 679 6.15 -109.78 29.02
CA LYS A 679 6.81 -110.61 30.04
C LYS A 679 6.02 -110.64 31.34
N GLU A 680 5.61 -109.48 31.86
CA GLU A 680 4.79 -109.42 33.08
C GLU A 680 3.47 -110.19 32.93
N LEU A 681 2.83 -110.10 31.76
CA LEU A 681 1.60 -110.84 31.49
C LEU A 681 1.84 -112.36 31.46
N LEU A 682 2.91 -112.81 30.80
CA LEU A 682 3.30 -114.21 30.72
C LEU A 682 3.62 -114.76 32.12
N ASP A 683 4.47 -114.08 32.88
CA ASP A 683 4.85 -114.47 34.24
C ASP A 683 3.61 -114.55 35.16
N SER A 684 2.69 -113.59 35.05
CA SER A 684 1.42 -113.57 35.80
C SER A 684 0.47 -114.70 35.40
N ALA A 685 0.38 -115.02 34.11
CA ALA A 685 -0.43 -116.12 33.59
C ALA A 685 0.15 -117.47 34.03
N GLU A 686 1.46 -117.67 33.93
CA GLU A 686 2.16 -118.88 34.34
C GLU A 686 2.06 -119.11 35.85
N ALA A 687 2.31 -118.08 36.67
CA ALA A 687 2.15 -118.16 38.12
C ALA A 687 0.71 -118.55 38.53
N LYS A 688 -0.29 -118.15 37.75
CA LYS A 688 -1.69 -118.46 38.04
C LYS A 688 -2.13 -119.81 37.51
N LEU A 689 -1.65 -120.24 36.34
CA LEU A 689 -1.89 -121.60 35.82
C LEU A 689 -1.24 -122.65 36.73
N ASN A 690 -0.06 -122.34 37.27
CA ASN A 690 0.67 -123.21 38.19
C ASN A 690 0.24 -123.05 39.66
N ALA A 691 -0.70 -122.14 39.97
CA ALA A 691 -1.20 -121.97 41.32
C ALA A 691 -2.09 -123.17 41.71
N PRO A 692 -1.88 -123.79 42.89
CA PRO A 692 -2.72 -124.89 43.34
C PRO A 692 -4.17 -124.42 43.57
N VAL A 693 -5.13 -125.13 42.99
CA VAL A 693 -6.56 -124.86 43.15
C VAL A 693 -7.17 -125.86 44.14
N GLN A 694 -7.86 -125.37 45.16
CA GLN A 694 -8.62 -126.24 46.06
C GLN A 694 -9.78 -126.90 45.30
N VAL A 695 -9.98 -128.21 45.49
CA VAL A 695 -10.99 -129.00 44.78
C VAL A 695 -12.37 -128.77 45.40
N SER A 696 -12.94 -127.59 45.14
CA SER A 696 -14.33 -127.24 45.42
C SER A 696 -14.98 -126.65 44.17
N PHE A 697 -16.29 -126.87 43.97
CA PHE A 697 -17.00 -126.38 42.79
C PHE A 697 -16.85 -124.85 42.61
N HIS A 698 -16.92 -124.09 43.71
CA HIS A 698 -16.76 -122.64 43.69
C HIS A 698 -15.33 -122.21 43.31
N SER A 699 -14.32 -122.90 43.85
CA SER A 699 -12.90 -122.62 43.56
C SER A 699 -12.52 -122.95 42.11
N VAL A 700 -13.01 -124.07 41.57
CA VAL A 700 -12.77 -124.46 40.17
C VAL A 700 -13.49 -123.51 39.20
N LYS A 701 -14.74 -123.13 39.50
CA LYS A 701 -15.49 -122.15 38.68
C LYS A 701 -14.82 -120.78 38.68
N ALA A 702 -14.33 -120.30 39.82
CA ALA A 702 -13.61 -119.03 39.93
C ALA A 702 -12.24 -119.06 39.22
N PHE A 703 -11.56 -120.20 39.25
CA PHE A 703 -10.32 -120.42 38.50
C PHE A 703 -10.58 -120.39 36.99
N LEU A 704 -11.57 -121.15 36.50
CA LEU A 704 -11.95 -121.17 35.08
C LEU A 704 -12.37 -119.79 34.59
N HIS A 705 -13.19 -119.06 35.35
CA HIS A 705 -13.56 -117.69 35.01
C HIS A 705 -12.34 -116.75 34.95
N ASN A 706 -11.38 -116.89 35.87
CA ASN A 706 -10.14 -116.11 35.82
C ASN A 706 -9.26 -116.46 34.60
N VAL A 707 -9.17 -117.74 34.25
CA VAL A 707 -8.46 -118.20 33.04
C VAL A 707 -9.14 -117.62 31.79
N GLU A 708 -10.46 -117.59 31.76
CA GLU A 708 -11.25 -117.07 30.64
C GLU A 708 -11.13 -115.55 30.49
N VAL A 709 -11.13 -114.82 31.61
CA VAL A 709 -10.85 -113.37 31.64
C VAL A 709 -9.43 -113.05 31.18
N ARG A 710 -8.43 -113.87 31.53
CA ARG A 710 -7.06 -113.69 31.04
C ARG A 710 -6.92 -114.05 29.56
N LYS A 711 -7.60 -115.10 29.10
CA LYS A 711 -7.69 -115.47 27.68
C LYS A 711 -8.25 -114.33 26.83
N ALA A 712 -9.17 -113.52 27.38
CA ALA A 712 -9.71 -112.35 26.70
C ALA A 712 -8.79 -111.11 26.74
N LYS A 713 -7.75 -111.10 27.59
CA LYS A 713 -6.77 -110.02 27.71
C LYS A 713 -5.49 -110.27 26.91
N CYS A 714 -5.18 -111.53 26.59
CA CYS A 714 -4.23 -111.92 25.56
C CYS A 714 -4.83 -111.71 24.18
#